data_AF-A0A9P8Y903-F1
#
_entry.id   AF-A0A9P8Y903-F1
#
_cell.length_a   1.000
_cell.length_b   1.000
_cell.length_c   1.000
_cell.angle_alpha   90.00
_cell.angle_beta   90.00
_cell.angle_gamma   90.00
#
_symmetry.space_group_name_H-M   'P 1'
#
loop_
_entity.id
_entity.type
_entity.pdbx_description
1 polymer ?
#
loop_
_entity_poly.entity_id
_entity_poly.type
_entity_poly.pdbx_seq_one_letter_code
_entity_poly.pdbx_strand_id
1 'polypeptide(L)'
;MAASITKIATLRVSSRLPASQLLASCSSCLLKRPPPPSAALGLIRAASTASAPTATLLGSRRTSRQIGCEIMSSSSAASSPSTPYSIPAQDRSSRDLVDFAPSPEPCRWPSETFSSRASSRSVSGYSTTSASPTLPSSSVQNPQLNHPGHATSASWSPTLASLSGLGSAAAPLRSAATRRPMAYNSTYSTGSSISSDPSTPRSSPSAFGHTSRSSHSSATSKRLSLSISRRASSLNPMSSVDIAAIEERMKMAALDGLRGYAQDHYGEVHQDHPTAYVPSDAAGGYQVLREPAWNKGLSFTPEERVSKNLTGLIPHAMEDVETQVARCMKMINTRQTPIDKYLYLSNLKSQNMDLFYRVLIDNVRELMPLVYTPTIGDVCLQYSTLYTRPEALYISIKQRKSIRTILRNWPYPNPEICVVTDGSRILGLGDLGVNGVGISIGKLALYTGAAGINPEKTLPIVLDCGTANETNLKDPLYLGLRSKRPSVATQQEFMDEFMEAAADVFPNMFVQFEDFETEKAFNYLARYRNKYKCFNDDIQGTGAVVLGGYIGAVNLSGVPLEEQRLVFMGAGSAGVGVAKQLVEYYTRRGLTEREAKDKFWLVDTKGLVTLDRGDKLAEHKKYFARTDNGGHQFRTLEEVIEYVRPSALVGLTATFGVFTESVVRALKASVDAGGNNRRPILFPLSNPLTKAECTFEQAVQWTDGTVIFASGSPFAPFAVKAGDQAITYWPNQGNNVYVFPGLGLGAILAKATRITDEMVYTSAAALAETLNAQEIQKGLIYPNIDRVRDASVIVAREVMKAARREGVSELPEEQWIEWEEWGDVALTKFIKDRIYDPLK
;
A
#
# COMPACT_ATOMS: atom_id res chain seq x y z
N MET A 1 2.32 -67.97 11.67
CA MET A 1 0.84 -68.03 11.72
C MET A 1 0.36 -66.98 10.70
N ALA A 2 -0.28 -67.27 9.57
CA ALA A 2 -1.48 -68.10 9.31
C ALA A 2 -2.76 -67.47 9.91
N ALA A 3 -3.93 -67.41 9.25
CA ALA A 3 -4.34 -67.80 7.87
C ALA A 3 -5.79 -67.28 7.56
N SER A 4 -6.38 -67.31 6.34
CA SER A 4 -5.89 -67.25 4.94
C SER A 4 -7.06 -67.35 3.91
N ILE A 5 -6.91 -66.74 2.71
CA ILE A 5 -7.49 -67.14 1.40
C ILE A 5 -9.00 -66.93 1.08
N THR A 6 -9.27 -66.41 -0.13
CA THR A 6 -10.34 -66.64 -1.17
C THR A 6 -10.64 -65.32 -1.93
N LYS A 7 -11.19 -65.21 -3.17
CA LYS A 7 -11.35 -66.04 -4.39
C LYS A 7 -11.46 -65.04 -5.61
N ILE A 8 -10.97 -65.31 -6.83
CA ILE A 8 -11.60 -66.00 -8.00
C ILE A 8 -13.02 -65.45 -8.34
N ALA A 9 -13.38 -65.00 -9.57
CA ALA A 9 -12.90 -65.26 -10.94
C ALA A 9 -12.76 -63.98 -11.82
N THR A 10 -11.75 -63.80 -12.72
CA THR A 10 -11.57 -64.30 -14.13
C THR A 10 -12.62 -63.76 -15.13
N LEU A 11 -12.31 -63.18 -16.31
CA LEU A 11 -11.59 -63.62 -17.55
C LEU A 11 -11.33 -62.37 -18.47
N ARG A 12 -10.49 -62.27 -19.54
CA ARG A 12 -9.43 -63.06 -20.25
C ARG A 12 -8.75 -62.15 -21.34
N VAL A 13 -7.62 -62.59 -21.95
CA VAL A 13 -7.00 -62.12 -23.25
C VAL A 13 -6.30 -60.73 -23.28
N SER A 14 -5.07 -60.52 -23.79
CA SER A 14 -3.90 -61.41 -24.01
C SER A 14 -2.58 -60.65 -24.36
N SER A 15 -1.43 -61.09 -23.82
CA SER A 15 -0.05 -61.24 -24.42
C SER A 15 0.47 -60.37 -25.61
N ARG A 16 1.78 -60.04 -25.76
CA ARG A 16 3.04 -60.39 -25.05
C ARG A 16 4.24 -59.47 -25.45
N LEU A 17 5.35 -59.59 -24.71
CA LEU A 17 6.75 -59.11 -24.96
C LEU A 17 7.49 -60.01 -26.00
N PRO A 18 8.79 -59.83 -26.42
CA PRO A 18 9.92 -59.10 -25.79
C PRO A 18 10.87 -58.36 -26.78
N ALA A 19 12.19 -58.35 -26.52
CA ALA A 19 13.20 -57.47 -27.15
C ALA A 19 14.46 -58.20 -27.69
N SER A 20 15.34 -57.42 -28.36
CA SER A 20 16.81 -57.58 -28.55
C SER A 20 17.40 -58.05 -29.91
N GLN A 21 18.49 -57.34 -30.29
CA GLN A 21 19.72 -57.76 -30.99
C GLN A 21 19.89 -57.91 -32.54
N LEU A 22 20.91 -57.17 -33.03
CA LEU A 22 21.99 -57.50 -34.02
C LEU A 22 21.87 -57.27 -35.56
N LEU A 23 22.68 -56.27 -36.01
CA LEU A 23 23.72 -56.30 -37.08
C LEU A 23 23.47 -55.93 -38.57
N ALA A 24 24.60 -55.52 -39.19
CA ALA A 24 24.92 -55.13 -40.58
C ALA A 24 24.60 -53.67 -41.02
N SER A 25 25.50 -52.90 -41.66
CA SER A 25 26.92 -53.11 -42.04
C SER A 25 27.69 -51.82 -42.42
N CYS A 26 29.00 -51.73 -42.09
CA CYS A 26 30.11 -51.01 -42.77
C CYS A 26 30.06 -49.47 -43.00
N SER A 27 31.17 -48.69 -42.99
CA SER A 27 32.59 -48.91 -42.58
C SER A 27 33.41 -47.59 -42.52
N SER A 28 34.54 -47.59 -41.78
CA SER A 28 35.66 -46.59 -41.74
C SER A 28 35.42 -45.23 -41.05
N CYS A 29 36.37 -44.58 -40.34
CA CYS A 29 37.74 -44.96 -39.92
C CYS A 29 38.28 -44.17 -38.68
N LEU A 30 39.00 -44.85 -37.77
CA LEU A 30 40.21 -44.52 -36.96
C LEU A 30 40.54 -43.06 -36.47
N LEU A 31 41.29 -42.77 -35.36
CA LEU A 31 41.63 -43.41 -34.05
C LEU A 31 42.40 -42.40 -33.13
N LYS A 32 42.15 -42.43 -31.79
CA LYS A 32 43.06 -42.11 -30.62
C LYS A 32 43.66 -40.69 -30.35
N ARG A 33 43.95 -40.45 -29.05
CA ARG A 33 44.71 -39.35 -28.37
C ARG A 33 46.08 -39.91 -27.84
N PRO A 34 46.95 -39.19 -27.06
CA PRO A 34 47.31 -37.75 -26.87
C PRO A 34 48.80 -37.54 -27.37
N PRO A 35 49.81 -36.86 -26.76
CA PRO A 35 49.97 -35.83 -25.67
C PRO A 35 50.86 -34.59 -26.08
N PRO A 36 51.33 -33.69 -25.18
CA PRO A 36 51.97 -32.39 -25.55
C PRO A 36 53.50 -32.24 -25.28
N PRO A 37 54.20 -31.26 -25.90
CA PRO A 37 55.51 -30.73 -25.47
C PRO A 37 55.51 -29.20 -25.17
N SER A 38 56.69 -28.60 -24.93
CA SER A 38 56.87 -27.27 -24.33
C SER A 38 58.01 -26.39 -24.90
N ALA A 39 57.88 -25.06 -24.72
CA ALA A 39 58.94 -24.04 -24.62
C ALA A 39 59.65 -23.48 -25.90
N ALA A 40 60.42 -22.40 -25.68
CA ALA A 40 61.24 -21.59 -26.62
C ALA A 40 60.48 -20.65 -27.60
N LEU A 41 60.92 -19.42 -27.94
CA LEU A 41 61.93 -18.49 -27.38
C LEU A 41 61.75 -17.08 -28.02
N GLY A 42 61.98 -15.95 -27.32
CA GLY A 42 62.03 -14.62 -27.98
C GLY A 42 61.98 -13.37 -27.09
N LEU A 43 63.08 -12.62 -27.07
CA LEU A 43 63.37 -11.29 -26.48
C LEU A 43 62.23 -10.22 -26.57
N ILE A 44 62.11 -9.23 -25.67
CA ILE A 44 63.07 -8.14 -25.36
C ILE A 44 63.10 -7.72 -23.86
N ARG A 45 64.14 -6.96 -23.47
CA ARG A 45 64.57 -6.60 -22.10
C ARG A 45 63.79 -5.45 -21.40
N ALA A 46 63.59 -5.66 -20.08
CA ALA A 46 63.82 -4.71 -18.96
C ALA A 46 62.95 -3.42 -18.82
N ALA A 47 62.77 -2.83 -17.62
CA ALA A 47 63.41 -3.09 -16.33
C ALA A 47 62.46 -2.96 -15.11
N SER A 48 62.88 -3.62 -14.02
CA SER A 48 62.57 -3.35 -12.59
C SER A 48 62.91 -1.90 -12.18
N THR A 49 62.48 -1.34 -11.05
CA THR A 49 62.39 -1.89 -9.68
C THR A 49 61.25 -1.30 -8.82
N ALA A 50 60.95 -1.95 -7.69
CA ALA A 50 60.07 -1.45 -6.64
C ALA A 50 60.86 -0.98 -5.41
N SER A 51 60.30 -0.06 -4.61
CA SER A 51 60.41 -0.04 -3.13
C SER A 51 59.65 1.15 -2.52
N ALA A 52 58.93 0.93 -1.41
CA ALA A 52 58.58 2.00 -0.47
C ALA A 52 59.80 2.36 0.42
N PRO A 53 59.76 3.50 1.14
CA PRO A 53 59.80 3.37 2.60
C PRO A 53 58.92 4.38 3.38
N THR A 54 58.99 4.28 4.70
CA THR A 54 58.13 4.92 5.72
C THR A 54 58.71 6.24 6.29
N ALA A 55 57.91 6.89 7.16
CA ALA A 55 58.31 7.68 8.36
C ALA A 55 58.23 9.23 8.37
N THR A 56 57.09 9.73 8.91
CA THR A 56 56.94 10.64 10.08
C THR A 56 57.58 12.05 10.20
N LEU A 57 56.80 12.94 10.85
CA LEU A 57 57.12 14.12 11.70
C LEU A 57 57.25 15.55 11.11
N LEU A 58 56.44 16.45 11.72
CA LEU A 58 56.68 17.85 12.13
C LEU A 58 57.19 18.92 11.13
N GLY A 59 56.55 20.08 11.15
CA GLY A 59 57.13 21.36 10.68
C GLY A 59 56.11 22.47 10.50
N SER A 60 56.33 23.67 11.07
CA SER A 60 55.42 24.82 10.94
C SER A 60 56.10 26.08 10.40
N ARG A 61 55.36 26.85 9.57
CA ARG A 61 55.31 28.33 9.39
C ARG A 61 54.61 28.63 8.04
N ARG A 62 53.60 29.52 7.95
CA ARG A 62 53.68 31.00 7.88
C ARG A 62 54.63 31.46 6.75
N THR A 63 54.24 32.33 5.81
CA THR A 63 53.60 33.66 6.00
C THR A 63 52.82 34.20 4.77
N SER A 64 51.95 35.21 4.99
CA SER A 64 51.53 36.30 4.06
C SER A 64 50.80 35.96 2.73
N ARG A 65 49.89 36.78 2.17
CA ARG A 65 49.15 38.02 2.54
C ARG A 65 47.88 38.05 1.63
N GLN A 66 46.64 38.25 2.10
CA GLN A 66 45.97 39.50 2.54
C GLN A 66 45.30 40.29 1.37
N ILE A 67 44.14 40.94 1.65
CA ILE A 67 43.25 41.73 0.75
C ILE A 67 42.30 40.86 -0.12
N GLY A 68 40.99 41.14 -0.25
CA GLY A 68 40.14 42.07 0.51
C GLY A 68 38.74 42.35 -0.09
N CYS A 69 37.69 42.26 0.75
CA CYS A 69 36.35 42.89 0.73
C CYS A 69 35.35 42.87 -0.48
N GLU A 70 34.08 43.09 -0.09
CA GLU A 70 32.96 43.77 -0.78
C GLU A 70 32.15 43.07 -1.90
N ILE A 71 31.18 42.27 -1.44
CA ILE A 71 29.72 42.56 -1.54
C ILE A 71 29.31 43.69 -2.51
N MET A 72 28.46 43.38 -3.51
CA MET A 72 27.16 44.06 -3.65
C MET A 72 26.16 43.25 -4.50
N SER A 73 24.87 43.55 -4.30
CA SER A 73 23.73 42.96 -4.99
C SER A 73 23.06 43.97 -5.93
N SER A 74 22.34 43.49 -6.95
CA SER A 74 21.12 44.11 -7.50
C SER A 74 20.53 43.23 -8.61
N SER A 75 19.44 43.67 -9.24
CA SER A 75 18.48 42.83 -9.95
C SER A 75 17.99 43.45 -11.27
N SER A 76 17.20 42.65 -12.01
CA SER A 76 16.05 43.03 -12.86
C SER A 76 16.19 43.01 -14.40
N ALA A 77 15.25 42.25 -14.99
CA ALA A 77 14.34 42.58 -16.10
C ALA A 77 14.83 42.75 -17.56
N ALA A 78 13.93 42.31 -18.48
CA ALA A 78 13.82 42.66 -19.91
C ALA A 78 14.94 42.15 -20.86
N SER A 79 14.70 41.88 -22.16
CA SER A 79 13.45 41.64 -22.91
C SER A 79 13.75 40.94 -24.25
N SER A 80 12.73 40.41 -24.92
CA SER A 80 12.81 39.77 -26.25
C SER A 80 12.88 40.75 -27.42
N PRO A 81 13.50 40.37 -28.55
CA PRO A 81 13.13 40.84 -29.90
C PRO A 81 12.60 39.70 -30.80
N SER A 82 12.01 40.03 -31.95
CA SER A 82 11.27 39.10 -32.81
C SER A 82 11.54 39.25 -34.31
N THR A 83 11.89 38.13 -34.98
CA THR A 83 11.65 37.86 -36.44
C THR A 83 12.36 38.82 -37.45
N PRO A 84 12.31 38.65 -38.80
CA PRO A 84 11.57 37.64 -39.60
C PRO A 84 12.27 37.03 -40.85
N TYR A 85 11.54 36.08 -41.46
CA TYR A 85 11.39 35.79 -42.92
C TYR A 85 12.44 35.03 -43.78
N SER A 86 11.88 34.03 -44.49
CA SER A 86 12.03 33.70 -45.93
C SER A 86 12.91 32.52 -46.40
N ILE A 87 12.37 31.85 -47.43
CA ILE A 87 12.86 30.65 -48.13
C ILE A 87 13.07 31.01 -49.62
N PRO A 88 14.04 30.39 -50.31
CA PRO A 88 13.90 30.04 -51.73
C PRO A 88 13.98 28.52 -51.98
N ALA A 89 13.51 28.05 -53.14
CA ALA A 89 13.30 26.62 -53.43
C ALA A 89 13.69 26.23 -54.87
N GLN A 90 13.45 24.94 -55.23
CA GLN A 90 13.66 24.29 -56.54
C GLN A 90 15.14 23.95 -56.87
N ASP A 91 15.46 22.97 -57.73
CA ASP A 91 14.63 22.16 -58.64
C ASP A 91 15.17 20.71 -58.83
N ARG A 92 14.29 19.73 -59.12
CA ARG A 92 14.35 18.78 -60.28
C ARG A 92 13.40 17.58 -60.18
N SER A 93 12.29 17.67 -60.93
CA SER A 93 11.78 16.72 -61.96
C SER A 93 12.22 15.23 -61.99
N SER A 94 11.40 14.24 -62.41
CA SER A 94 9.96 14.17 -62.80
C SER A 94 9.54 12.74 -63.26
N ARG A 95 8.23 12.51 -63.52
CA ARG A 95 7.55 11.39 -64.26
C ARG A 95 7.18 10.13 -63.46
N ASP A 96 5.99 9.51 -63.57
CA ASP A 96 4.71 9.77 -64.31
C ASP A 96 3.53 9.32 -63.39
N LEU A 97 2.37 10.01 -63.24
CA LEU A 97 1.16 10.13 -64.09
C LEU A 97 0.38 8.81 -64.35
N VAL A 98 -0.97 8.67 -64.17
CA VAL A 98 -2.01 9.55 -63.56
C VAL A 98 -3.34 8.78 -63.25
N ASP A 99 -4.16 9.32 -62.33
CA ASP A 99 -5.62 9.14 -62.01
C ASP A 99 -6.38 7.79 -62.07
N PHE A 100 -7.08 7.43 -60.96
CA PHE A 100 -8.52 7.74 -60.73
C PHE A 100 -8.95 7.38 -59.26
N ALA A 101 -10.12 7.85 -58.80
CA ALA A 101 -10.64 7.73 -57.42
C ALA A 101 -12.05 7.05 -57.38
N PRO A 102 -12.77 6.83 -56.24
CA PRO A 102 -12.48 7.13 -54.83
C PRO A 102 -12.77 5.97 -53.82
N SER A 103 -12.95 6.32 -52.53
CA SER A 103 -13.12 5.50 -51.32
C SER A 103 -14.23 4.43 -51.28
N PRO A 104 -14.08 3.37 -50.45
CA PRO A 104 -15.16 2.45 -50.04
C PRO A 104 -15.72 2.71 -48.63
N GLU A 105 -17.02 2.44 -48.41
CA GLU A 105 -17.66 2.36 -47.09
C GLU A 105 -17.53 0.94 -46.47
N PRO A 106 -17.58 0.78 -45.13
CA PRO A 106 -17.60 -0.54 -44.49
C PRO A 106 -18.98 -1.22 -44.59
N CYS A 107 -18.98 -2.52 -44.93
CA CYS A 107 -20.20 -3.28 -45.18
C CYS A 107 -21.00 -3.62 -43.91
N ARG A 108 -22.34 -3.59 -44.02
CA ARG A 108 -23.25 -4.32 -43.11
C ARG A 108 -23.22 -5.82 -43.44
N TRP A 109 -23.43 -6.67 -42.43
CA TRP A 109 -23.83 -8.08 -42.59
C TRP A 109 -25.16 -8.35 -41.85
N PRO A 110 -25.93 -9.39 -42.24
CA PRO A 110 -27.39 -9.31 -42.19
C PRO A 110 -28.03 -9.94 -40.95
N SER A 111 -29.27 -9.53 -40.68
CA SER A 111 -30.21 -10.22 -39.79
C SER A 111 -30.84 -11.43 -40.48
N GLU A 112 -30.58 -12.64 -39.99
CA GLU A 112 -31.37 -13.81 -40.40
C GLU A 112 -32.69 -13.86 -39.63
N THR A 113 -33.76 -14.22 -40.33
CA THR A 113 -35.06 -14.53 -39.73
C THR A 113 -35.26 -16.04 -39.78
N PHE A 114 -35.65 -16.63 -38.65
CA PHE A 114 -36.16 -17.99 -38.63
C PHE A 114 -37.45 -18.06 -37.82
N SER A 115 -38.43 -18.80 -38.35
CA SER A 115 -39.78 -18.88 -37.81
C SER A 115 -40.17 -20.32 -37.51
N SER A 116 -41.02 -20.46 -36.49
CA SER A 116 -41.78 -21.66 -36.13
C SER A 116 -40.99 -22.90 -35.64
N ARG A 117 -41.25 -23.26 -34.38
CA ARG A 117 -42.10 -24.43 -34.12
C ARG A 117 -42.90 -24.24 -32.84
N ALA A 118 -44.16 -24.68 -32.87
CA ALA A 118 -45.07 -24.57 -31.74
C ALA A 118 -45.08 -25.86 -30.91
N SER A 119 -45.25 -25.72 -29.59
CA SER A 119 -45.70 -26.80 -28.71
C SER A 119 -46.69 -26.25 -27.69
N SER A 120 -47.98 -26.37 -27.99
CA SER A 120 -49.07 -25.89 -27.14
C SER A 120 -49.28 -26.79 -25.91
N ARG A 121 -49.31 -26.20 -24.70
CA ARG A 121 -50.02 -26.77 -23.55
C ARG A 121 -50.69 -25.68 -22.72
N SER A 122 -52.02 -25.68 -22.74
CA SER A 122 -52.90 -24.77 -22.02
C SER A 122 -53.76 -25.54 -21.01
N VAL A 123 -53.76 -25.12 -19.74
CA VAL A 123 -54.80 -25.46 -18.75
C VAL A 123 -54.99 -24.25 -17.81
N SER A 124 -56.23 -23.99 -17.38
CA SER A 124 -56.75 -23.04 -16.36
C SER A 124 -55.75 -22.20 -15.53
N GLY A 125 -55.98 -20.91 -15.25
CA GLY A 125 -57.18 -20.08 -15.45
C GLY A 125 -58.04 -19.93 -14.18
N TYR A 126 -58.09 -18.71 -13.62
CA TYR A 126 -59.07 -18.25 -12.63
C TYR A 126 -59.29 -16.75 -12.82
N SER A 127 -60.53 -16.28 -12.61
CA SER A 127 -60.91 -14.87 -12.76
C SER A 127 -61.92 -14.45 -11.70
N THR A 128 -61.71 -13.29 -11.08
CA THR A 128 -62.73 -12.55 -10.31
C THR A 128 -62.55 -11.05 -10.54
N THR A 129 -63.63 -10.29 -10.37
CA THR A 129 -63.83 -8.94 -10.93
C THR A 129 -64.10 -7.88 -9.87
N SER A 130 -64.37 -6.64 -10.31
CA SER A 130 -64.82 -5.44 -9.55
C SER A 130 -63.71 -4.62 -8.84
N ALA A 131 -63.81 -3.30 -8.69
CA ALA A 131 -64.60 -2.28 -9.42
C ALA A 131 -64.02 -0.87 -9.14
N SER A 132 -64.37 0.12 -9.96
CA SER A 132 -63.99 1.54 -9.78
C SER A 132 -65.20 2.43 -9.47
N PRO A 133 -64.99 3.59 -8.81
CA PRO A 133 -65.87 4.74 -9.01
C PRO A 133 -65.10 6.07 -9.27
N THR A 134 -65.32 6.60 -10.47
CA THR A 134 -65.59 8.02 -10.86
C THR A 134 -64.99 9.24 -10.13
N LEU A 135 -64.56 10.21 -10.95
CA LEU A 135 -64.27 11.62 -10.65
C LEU A 135 -65.53 12.45 -10.29
N PRO A 136 -65.41 13.77 -10.00
CA PRO A 136 -65.68 14.73 -11.09
C PRO A 136 -64.69 15.92 -11.19
N SER A 137 -64.85 16.71 -12.25
CA SER A 137 -63.99 17.84 -12.66
C SER A 137 -64.73 19.17 -12.73
N SER A 138 -64.00 20.30 -12.70
CA SER A 138 -64.47 21.62 -13.16
C SER A 138 -63.34 22.44 -13.79
N SER A 139 -63.67 23.44 -14.60
CA SER A 139 -62.76 24.08 -15.59
C SER A 139 -63.29 25.42 -16.10
N VAL A 140 -62.49 26.16 -16.90
CA VAL A 140 -62.84 27.40 -17.67
C VAL A 140 -62.85 28.66 -16.76
N GLN A 141 -62.42 29.87 -17.16
CA GLN A 141 -62.23 30.52 -18.47
C GLN A 141 -60.98 31.43 -18.58
N ASN A 142 -60.73 31.99 -19.78
CA ASN A 142 -59.68 32.95 -20.14
C ASN A 142 -60.31 34.32 -20.52
N PRO A 143 -59.56 35.44 -20.58
CA PRO A 143 -59.46 36.14 -21.88
C PRO A 143 -58.12 36.84 -22.20
N GLN A 144 -57.90 37.11 -23.49
CA GLN A 144 -56.79 37.92 -24.04
C GLN A 144 -57.16 39.42 -24.13
N LEU A 145 -56.17 40.29 -24.45
CA LEU A 145 -56.31 41.34 -25.49
C LEU A 145 -54.97 42.09 -25.82
N ASN A 146 -54.64 42.13 -27.12
CA ASN A 146 -53.94 43.17 -27.92
C ASN A 146 -52.52 43.75 -27.60
N HIS A 147 -51.64 43.63 -28.61
CA HIS A 147 -50.58 44.57 -29.06
C HIS A 147 -51.18 45.82 -29.77
N PRO A 148 -50.45 46.86 -30.26
CA PRO A 148 -49.00 46.97 -30.55
C PRO A 148 -48.29 48.30 -30.15
N GLY A 149 -47.01 48.48 -30.52
CA GLY A 149 -46.27 49.76 -30.45
C GLY A 149 -44.84 49.68 -31.03
N HIS A 150 -44.43 50.67 -31.84
CA HIS A 150 -43.16 50.69 -32.61
C HIS A 150 -42.07 51.61 -31.99
N ALA A 151 -40.80 51.31 -32.34
CA ALA A 151 -39.68 52.27 -32.52
C ALA A 151 -39.11 52.97 -31.23
N THR A 152 -37.85 53.47 -31.17
CA THR A 152 -36.72 53.51 -32.12
C THR A 152 -35.35 53.56 -31.39
N SER A 153 -34.25 53.49 -32.15
CA SER A 153 -32.87 53.90 -31.79
C SER A 153 -32.79 55.28 -31.07
N ALA A 154 -31.73 55.64 -30.33
CA ALA A 154 -30.30 55.46 -30.66
C ALA A 154 -29.32 55.61 -29.47
N SER A 155 -28.06 55.27 -29.73
CA SER A 155 -26.86 55.53 -28.90
C SER A 155 -26.41 57.01 -28.87
N TRP A 156 -25.55 57.40 -27.91
CA TRP A 156 -24.28 58.12 -28.13
C TRP A 156 -23.43 58.24 -26.83
N SER A 157 -22.18 58.69 -26.96
CA SER A 157 -21.19 59.05 -25.91
C SER A 157 -20.49 60.37 -26.38
N PRO A 158 -19.38 60.94 -25.81
CA PRO A 158 -18.52 60.53 -24.67
C PRO A 158 -17.95 61.65 -23.74
N THR A 159 -17.12 61.25 -22.75
CA THR A 159 -15.91 61.93 -22.17
C THR A 159 -15.87 63.33 -21.48
N LEU A 160 -15.36 63.31 -20.23
CA LEU A 160 -14.25 64.10 -19.61
C LEU A 160 -14.39 65.53 -18.97
N ALA A 161 -13.79 65.64 -17.75
CA ALA A 161 -13.11 66.79 -17.09
C ALA A 161 -13.92 68.04 -16.63
N SER A 162 -13.51 68.88 -15.65
CA SER A 162 -12.66 68.75 -14.42
C SER A 162 -12.65 70.07 -13.58
N LEU A 163 -12.32 70.03 -12.26
CA LEU A 163 -12.04 71.19 -11.33
C LEU A 163 -13.27 72.06 -10.93
N SER A 164 -13.40 72.77 -9.79
CA SER A 164 -12.78 72.85 -8.42
C SER A 164 -13.78 73.65 -7.49
N GLY A 165 -13.60 74.05 -6.21
CA GLY A 165 -12.52 74.08 -5.20
C GLY A 165 -12.97 74.84 -3.90
N LEU A 166 -12.02 75.27 -3.02
CA LEU A 166 -12.18 76.09 -1.76
C LEU A 166 -12.84 75.42 -0.52
N GLY A 167 -12.40 75.65 0.75
CA GLY A 167 -11.17 76.32 1.25
C GLY A 167 -11.09 76.53 2.79
N SER A 168 -9.87 76.64 3.35
CA SER A 168 -9.47 77.01 4.75
C SER A 168 -9.89 76.08 5.91
N ALA A 169 -9.10 75.86 7.00
CA ALA A 169 -7.69 76.11 7.37
C ALA A 169 -7.34 75.17 8.58
N ALA A 170 -6.22 75.17 9.32
CA ALA A 170 -5.00 75.98 9.45
C ALA A 170 -3.82 75.13 10.04
N ALA A 171 -2.63 75.72 10.25
CA ALA A 171 -1.44 75.14 10.93
C ALA A 171 -0.56 76.30 11.52
N PRO A 172 0.50 76.13 12.36
CA PRO A 172 1.61 75.16 12.31
C PRO A 172 1.83 74.42 13.68
N LEU A 173 2.95 73.82 14.16
CA LEU A 173 4.42 73.89 13.95
C LEU A 173 5.19 72.55 14.19
N ARG A 174 6.37 72.47 13.55
CA ARG A 174 7.72 71.88 13.89
C ARG A 174 7.88 70.94 15.11
N SER A 175 8.71 69.88 15.12
CA SER A 175 9.62 69.18 14.16
C SER A 175 10.42 68.06 14.91
N ALA A 176 11.04 66.98 14.38
CA ALA A 176 11.05 66.24 13.09
C ALA A 176 11.93 64.93 13.26
N ALA A 177 12.62 64.45 12.21
CA ALA A 177 13.78 63.51 12.20
C ALA A 177 13.62 61.97 12.44
N THR A 178 13.15 61.26 11.40
CA THR A 178 13.80 60.10 10.70
C THR A 178 14.43 58.85 11.39
N ARG A 179 14.17 57.68 10.74
CA ARG A 179 14.96 56.41 10.58
C ARG A 179 14.82 55.23 11.58
N ARG A 180 14.11 54.18 11.09
CA ARG A 180 14.38 52.71 10.94
C ARG A 180 15.45 51.94 11.78
N PRO A 181 15.36 50.58 11.86
CA PRO A 181 15.68 49.78 13.07
C PRO A 181 16.91 48.86 12.95
N MET A 182 17.22 48.09 14.01
CA MET A 182 17.91 46.79 14.01
C MET A 182 17.66 46.02 15.35
N ALA A 183 18.04 44.73 15.41
CA ALA A 183 18.00 43.89 16.62
C ALA A 183 19.36 43.87 17.36
N TYR A 184 19.48 43.14 18.49
CA TYR A 184 20.53 42.10 18.68
C TYR A 184 20.40 41.29 19.99
N ASN A 185 21.05 40.12 20.03
CA ASN A 185 21.38 39.36 21.26
C ASN A 185 22.60 39.97 21.98
N SER A 186 22.71 39.80 23.31
CA SER A 186 23.91 39.21 23.94
C SER A 186 23.79 39.08 25.47
N THR A 187 24.26 37.94 25.98
CA THR A 187 24.70 37.69 27.36
C THR A 187 25.73 38.70 27.89
N TYR A 188 25.78 38.86 29.22
CA TYR A 188 27.04 39.02 29.99
C TYR A 188 26.89 38.39 31.38
N SER A 189 28.03 38.01 31.99
CA SER A 189 28.11 37.29 33.28
C SER A 189 29.13 37.91 34.23
N THR A 190 28.90 37.79 35.54
CA THR A 190 29.93 37.90 36.59
C THR A 190 29.69 36.87 37.70
N GLY A 191 30.72 36.57 38.49
CA GLY A 191 30.67 35.66 39.63
C GLY A 191 31.80 35.95 40.63
N SER A 192 32.13 34.97 41.49
CA SER A 192 33.09 35.05 42.64
C SER A 192 32.47 35.63 43.94
N SER A 193 32.82 35.23 45.17
CA SER A 193 33.52 34.01 45.69
C SER A 193 33.66 34.04 47.24
N ILE A 194 33.62 32.87 47.92
CA ILE A 194 34.26 32.57 49.25
C ILE A 194 33.58 33.26 50.49
N SER A 195 33.48 32.71 51.73
CA SER A 195 34.15 31.59 52.46
C SER A 195 33.27 30.78 53.47
N SER A 196 33.74 29.56 53.80
CA SER A 196 33.74 28.85 55.13
C SER A 196 32.45 28.46 55.91
N ASP A 197 32.07 27.18 55.82
CA ASP A 197 32.01 26.10 56.86
C ASP A 197 31.74 26.36 58.38
N PRO A 198 31.35 25.34 59.22
CA PRO A 198 30.97 23.94 58.94
C PRO A 198 29.72 23.40 59.69
N SER A 199 29.22 22.17 59.38
CA SER A 199 28.71 21.13 60.35
C SER A 199 28.01 19.92 59.70
N THR A 200 28.04 18.74 60.37
CA THR A 200 27.35 17.47 60.00
C THR A 200 27.05 16.62 61.28
N PRO A 201 26.46 15.40 61.24
CA PRO A 201 25.13 14.98 60.73
C PRO A 201 24.33 14.13 61.77
N ARG A 202 23.10 13.63 61.46
CA ARG A 202 22.64 12.28 61.92
C ARG A 202 21.29 11.74 61.37
N SER A 203 21.35 10.50 60.87
CA SER A 203 20.47 9.31 61.07
C SER A 203 18.93 9.31 60.98
N SER A 204 18.43 8.36 60.17
CA SER A 204 17.13 7.62 60.28
C SER A 204 17.27 6.40 61.24
N PRO A 205 16.38 5.36 61.30
CA PRO A 205 14.98 5.18 60.85
C PRO A 205 14.07 4.55 61.97
N SER A 206 12.87 4.02 61.65
CA SER A 206 12.34 2.68 62.07
C SER A 206 10.80 2.53 61.87
N ALA A 207 10.25 1.35 62.16
CA ALA A 207 8.85 0.95 61.94
C ALA A 207 8.31 0.06 63.11
N PHE A 208 7.10 -0.53 62.94
CA PHE A 208 6.26 -1.21 63.96
C PHE A 208 5.65 -0.24 65.01
N GLY A 209 4.48 -0.50 65.61
CA GLY A 209 3.47 -1.54 65.38
C GLY A 209 2.37 -1.56 66.46
N HIS A 210 1.29 -2.30 66.22
CA HIS A 210 0.29 -2.79 67.20
C HIS A 210 -0.62 -1.82 68.03
N THR A 211 -1.90 -1.81 67.63
CA THR A 211 -3.12 -2.02 68.46
C THR A 211 -3.55 -1.07 69.61
N SER A 212 -4.67 -0.38 69.32
CA SER A 212 -5.97 -0.45 70.05
C SER A 212 -6.32 0.49 71.23
N ARG A 213 -7.64 0.60 71.45
CA ARG A 213 -8.42 1.18 72.58
C ARG A 213 -8.55 2.72 72.68
N SER A 214 -9.64 3.29 73.25
CA SER A 214 -11.08 2.89 73.30
C SER A 214 -11.97 3.93 74.03
N SER A 215 -13.13 4.27 73.44
CA SER A 215 -14.36 4.76 74.11
C SER A 215 -15.52 4.60 73.10
N HIS A 216 -16.63 3.88 73.34
CA HIS A 216 -17.70 4.03 74.35
C HIS A 216 -18.53 5.31 74.10
N SER A 217 -19.87 5.27 73.99
CA SER A 217 -20.86 4.37 74.64
C SER A 217 -21.98 3.84 73.69
N SER A 218 -22.51 2.61 73.88
CA SER A 218 -23.81 2.23 74.51
C SER A 218 -25.10 2.53 73.69
N ALA A 219 -26.12 1.66 73.61
CA ALA A 219 -26.26 0.26 74.03
C ALA A 219 -27.44 -0.48 73.35
N THR A 220 -27.33 -1.82 73.29
CA THR A 220 -28.39 -2.86 73.28
C THR A 220 -29.71 -2.69 72.51
N SER A 221 -29.95 -3.66 71.61
CA SER A 221 -30.96 -4.71 71.90
C SER A 221 -30.54 -6.07 71.36
N LYS A 222 -30.95 -7.15 72.04
CA LYS A 222 -30.71 -8.57 71.68
C LYS A 222 -32.02 -9.12 71.08
N ARG A 223 -32.02 -10.12 70.19
CA ARG A 223 -31.74 -11.54 70.52
C ARG A 223 -31.41 -12.37 69.28
N LEU A 224 -30.54 -13.39 69.44
CA LEU A 224 -30.34 -14.46 68.46
C LEU A 224 -31.24 -15.67 68.75
N SER A 225 -31.53 -16.46 67.71
CA SER A 225 -31.61 -17.93 67.79
C SER A 225 -31.21 -18.53 66.43
N LEU A 226 -30.70 -19.77 66.42
CA LEU A 226 -30.10 -20.45 65.26
C LEU A 226 -30.71 -21.84 65.05
N SER A 227 -30.58 -22.37 63.81
CA SER A 227 -30.96 -23.74 63.37
C SER A 227 -32.49 -23.99 63.30
N ILE A 228 -33.05 -24.85 62.43
CA ILE A 228 -32.66 -26.24 62.09
C ILE A 228 -32.93 -26.63 60.61
N SER A 229 -31.97 -27.38 60.04
CA SER A 229 -32.03 -28.43 58.99
C SER A 229 -33.19 -28.64 57.98
N ARG A 230 -32.75 -28.89 56.73
CA ARG A 230 -33.16 -29.95 55.75
C ARG A 230 -34.27 -29.70 54.69
N ARG A 231 -33.79 -29.79 53.44
CA ARG A 231 -34.33 -30.50 52.25
C ARG A 231 -35.55 -29.96 51.46
N ALA A 232 -35.24 -29.77 50.17
CA ALA A 232 -36.00 -30.18 48.98
C ALA A 232 -37.01 -29.20 48.33
N SER A 233 -36.86 -29.12 47.00
CA SER A 233 -37.87 -28.83 45.97
C SER A 233 -38.80 -27.61 46.16
N SER A 234 -38.36 -26.49 45.58
CA SER A 234 -39.04 -26.02 44.36
C SER A 234 -38.00 -25.54 43.33
N LEU A 235 -38.11 -26.03 42.09
CA LEU A 235 -37.40 -25.46 40.95
C LEU A 235 -38.16 -24.19 40.55
N ASN A 236 -37.50 -23.04 40.58
CA ASN A 236 -38.09 -21.78 40.11
C ASN A 236 -37.55 -21.50 38.70
N PRO A 237 -38.31 -21.78 37.61
CA PRO A 237 -37.72 -21.89 36.27
C PRO A 237 -37.19 -20.59 35.67
N MET A 238 -37.50 -19.44 36.29
CA MET A 238 -37.11 -18.12 35.81
C MET A 238 -35.84 -17.55 36.47
N SER A 239 -35.22 -18.23 37.45
CA SER A 239 -33.95 -17.76 38.05
C SER A 239 -32.71 -18.00 37.18
N SER A 240 -32.90 -18.49 35.95
CA SER A 240 -31.89 -18.65 34.89
C SER A 240 -32.11 -17.71 33.70
N VAL A 241 -33.13 -16.85 33.75
CA VAL A 241 -33.46 -15.89 32.69
C VAL A 241 -32.70 -14.59 32.96
N ASP A 242 -31.57 -14.41 32.28
CA ASP A 242 -30.84 -13.15 32.29
C ASP A 242 -31.62 -12.10 31.47
N ILE A 243 -32.39 -11.29 32.19
CA ILE A 243 -33.23 -10.23 31.60
C ILE A 243 -32.35 -9.19 30.89
N ALA A 244 -31.16 -8.87 31.41
CA ALA A 244 -30.27 -7.91 30.77
C ALA A 244 -29.70 -8.46 29.44
N ALA A 245 -29.37 -9.75 29.38
CA ALA A 245 -28.98 -10.41 28.13
C ALA A 245 -30.15 -10.53 27.13
N ILE A 246 -31.40 -10.61 27.59
CA ILE A 246 -32.59 -10.56 26.72
C ILE A 246 -32.84 -9.14 26.21
N GLU A 247 -32.78 -8.12 27.07
CA GLU A 247 -32.89 -6.72 26.69
C GLU A 247 -31.77 -6.31 25.72
N GLU A 248 -30.52 -6.75 25.95
CA GLU A 248 -29.42 -6.55 25.02
C GLU A 248 -29.69 -7.26 23.68
N ARG A 249 -30.14 -8.52 23.67
CA ARG A 249 -30.53 -9.23 22.43
C ARG A 249 -31.68 -8.55 21.69
N MET A 250 -32.70 -8.06 22.39
CA MET A 250 -33.83 -7.35 21.79
C MET A 250 -33.39 -5.99 21.22
N LYS A 251 -32.51 -5.28 21.92
CA LYS A 251 -31.90 -4.03 21.44
C LYS A 251 -31.04 -4.28 20.19
N MET A 252 -30.21 -5.31 20.20
CA MET A 252 -29.37 -5.71 19.06
C MET A 252 -30.23 -6.12 17.84
N ALA A 253 -31.27 -6.92 18.04
CA ALA A 253 -32.22 -7.29 16.99
C ALA A 253 -33.01 -6.08 16.45
N ALA A 254 -33.20 -5.03 17.25
CA ALA A 254 -33.81 -3.77 16.82
C ALA A 254 -32.86 -2.87 16.00
N LEU A 255 -31.53 -3.02 16.12
CA LEU A 255 -30.57 -2.28 15.28
C LEU A 255 -30.65 -2.69 13.81
N ASP A 256 -30.92 -3.97 13.54
CA ASP A 256 -31.15 -4.49 12.18
C ASP A 256 -32.63 -4.30 11.73
N GLY A 257 -33.41 -3.46 12.43
CA GLY A 257 -34.87 -3.36 12.36
C GLY A 257 -35.51 -2.93 11.01
N LEU A 258 -34.72 -2.65 9.97
CA LEU A 258 -35.22 -2.49 8.62
C LEU A 258 -35.60 -3.87 8.05
N ARG A 259 -36.91 -4.17 8.05
CA ARG A 259 -37.54 -5.50 7.84
C ARG A 259 -37.13 -6.33 6.61
N GLY A 260 -36.34 -5.78 5.69
CA GLY A 260 -35.73 -6.53 4.57
C GLY A 260 -34.36 -7.15 4.88
N TYR A 261 -33.60 -6.61 5.83
CA TYR A 261 -32.18 -6.99 6.05
C TYR A 261 -31.94 -7.92 7.26
N ALA A 262 -32.89 -8.08 8.17
CA ALA A 262 -32.75 -8.96 9.35
C ALA A 262 -33.10 -10.44 9.12
N GLN A 263 -33.44 -10.85 7.90
CA GLN A 263 -33.88 -12.22 7.58
C GLN A 263 -32.68 -13.16 7.40
N ASP A 264 -32.86 -14.48 7.59
CA ASP A 264 -31.81 -15.47 7.27
C ASP A 264 -31.88 -15.96 5.82
N HIS A 265 -32.94 -15.60 5.09
CA HIS A 265 -33.10 -15.87 3.67
C HIS A 265 -33.14 -14.54 2.92
N TYR A 266 -32.31 -14.42 1.89
CA TYR A 266 -32.25 -13.26 1.01
C TYR A 266 -32.69 -13.66 -0.39
N GLY A 267 -33.38 -12.75 -1.08
CA GLY A 267 -33.62 -12.89 -2.50
C GLY A 267 -32.30 -12.89 -3.28
N GLU A 268 -32.28 -13.59 -4.41
CA GLU A 268 -31.19 -13.48 -5.37
C GLU A 268 -31.21 -12.06 -5.97
N VAL A 269 -30.05 -11.42 -6.06
CA VAL A 269 -29.95 -10.08 -6.67
C VAL A 269 -30.02 -10.25 -8.19
N HIS A 270 -31.13 -9.82 -8.77
CA HIS A 270 -31.32 -9.71 -10.22
C HIS A 270 -31.07 -8.27 -10.67
N GLN A 271 -30.61 -8.10 -11.92
CA GLN A 271 -30.44 -6.81 -12.58
C GLN A 271 -31.45 -6.78 -13.73
N ASP A 272 -32.68 -6.36 -13.43
CA ASP A 272 -33.81 -6.44 -14.38
C ASP A 272 -33.58 -5.60 -15.64
N HIS A 273 -32.81 -4.52 -15.52
CA HIS A 273 -32.39 -3.63 -16.61
C HIS A 273 -30.88 -3.33 -16.47
N PRO A 274 -30.11 -3.26 -17.57
CA PRO A 274 -28.74 -2.76 -17.54
C PRO A 274 -28.68 -1.35 -16.96
N THR A 275 -27.64 -1.06 -16.19
CA THR A 275 -27.41 0.28 -15.61
C THR A 275 -27.15 1.29 -16.73
N ALA A 276 -28.20 2.01 -17.15
CA ALA A 276 -28.12 2.98 -18.23
C ALA A 276 -27.29 4.20 -17.82
N TYR A 277 -26.08 4.29 -18.36
CA TYR A 277 -25.13 5.38 -18.12
C TYR A 277 -24.99 6.23 -19.39
N VAL A 278 -24.88 7.55 -19.23
CA VAL A 278 -24.78 8.48 -20.37
C VAL A 278 -23.33 8.53 -20.84
N PRO A 279 -23.02 8.26 -22.12
CA PRO A 279 -21.65 8.40 -22.65
C PRO A 279 -21.06 9.79 -22.42
N SER A 280 -19.76 9.89 -22.13
CA SER A 280 -19.13 11.16 -21.70
C SER A 280 -19.11 12.24 -22.79
N ASP A 281 -19.18 11.85 -24.06
CA ASP A 281 -19.35 12.71 -25.24
C ASP A 281 -20.78 13.27 -25.34
N ALA A 282 -21.80 12.47 -25.00
CA ALA A 282 -23.20 12.87 -24.93
C ALA A 282 -23.59 13.62 -23.63
N ALA A 283 -22.85 13.43 -22.54
CA ALA A 283 -23.13 14.03 -21.23
C ALA A 283 -22.96 15.56 -21.23
N GLY A 284 -23.80 16.26 -20.46
CA GLY A 284 -23.75 17.72 -20.33
C GLY A 284 -24.27 18.28 -19.00
N GLY A 285 -23.99 19.57 -18.76
CA GLY A 285 -24.42 20.29 -17.56
C GLY A 285 -24.01 19.61 -16.26
N TYR A 286 -24.98 19.44 -15.35
CA TYR A 286 -24.75 18.76 -14.07
C TYR A 286 -24.40 17.27 -14.15
N GLN A 287 -24.48 16.61 -15.31
CA GLN A 287 -23.93 15.25 -15.46
C GLN A 287 -22.40 15.30 -15.40
N VAL A 288 -21.80 16.19 -16.20
CA VAL A 288 -20.34 16.41 -16.27
C VAL A 288 -19.80 16.94 -14.94
N LEU A 289 -20.53 17.84 -14.26
CA LEU A 289 -20.09 18.43 -12.98
C LEU A 289 -20.29 17.51 -11.76
N ARG A 290 -20.92 16.33 -11.91
CA ARG A 290 -21.16 15.38 -10.81
C ARG A 290 -20.39 14.06 -10.96
N GLU A 291 -19.95 13.74 -12.17
CA GLU A 291 -19.09 12.57 -12.42
C GLU A 291 -17.62 12.92 -12.09
N PRO A 292 -17.01 12.34 -11.05
CA PRO A 292 -15.65 12.73 -10.66
C PRO A 292 -14.59 12.41 -11.72
N ALA A 293 -14.85 11.44 -12.61
CA ALA A 293 -13.97 11.11 -13.74
C ALA A 293 -14.00 12.15 -14.88
N TRP A 294 -14.97 13.07 -14.92
CA TRP A 294 -15.12 14.07 -16.00
C TRP A 294 -15.02 15.53 -15.51
N ASN A 295 -15.21 15.77 -14.21
CA ASN A 295 -15.30 17.12 -13.67
C ASN A 295 -13.92 17.79 -13.49
N LYS A 296 -13.50 18.59 -14.49
CA LYS A 296 -12.26 19.39 -14.46
C LYS A 296 -12.31 20.61 -13.52
N GLY A 297 -13.40 20.84 -12.78
CA GLY A 297 -13.56 21.99 -11.88
C GLY A 297 -13.61 23.32 -12.64
N LEU A 298 -12.58 24.15 -12.48
CA LEU A 298 -12.46 25.44 -13.18
C LEU A 298 -11.56 25.40 -14.44
N SER A 299 -10.89 24.27 -14.70
CA SER A 299 -10.01 24.09 -15.87
C SER A 299 -10.73 23.69 -17.16
N PHE A 300 -12.06 23.64 -17.19
CA PHE A 300 -12.81 23.54 -18.45
C PHE A 300 -12.54 24.77 -19.35
N THR A 301 -12.19 24.50 -20.60
CA THR A 301 -12.00 25.50 -21.67
C THR A 301 -13.30 26.24 -22.03
N PRO A 302 -13.26 27.42 -22.70
CA PRO A 302 -14.46 28.08 -23.20
C PRO A 302 -15.28 27.18 -24.13
N GLU A 303 -14.62 26.38 -24.97
CA GLU A 303 -15.21 25.48 -25.94
C GLU A 303 -15.92 24.31 -25.24
N GLU A 304 -15.32 23.71 -24.21
CA GLU A 304 -16.00 22.73 -23.33
C GLU A 304 -17.17 23.39 -22.59
N ARG A 305 -17.00 24.60 -22.04
CA ARG A 305 -18.06 25.30 -21.29
C ARG A 305 -19.30 25.56 -22.14
N VAL A 306 -19.13 25.88 -23.43
CA VAL A 306 -20.23 26.00 -24.40
C VAL A 306 -20.78 24.64 -24.81
N SER A 307 -19.94 23.76 -25.38
CA SER A 307 -20.38 22.48 -25.95
C SER A 307 -20.98 21.51 -24.93
N LYS A 308 -20.55 21.58 -23.67
CA LYS A 308 -21.07 20.78 -22.55
C LYS A 308 -22.13 21.50 -21.71
N ASN A 309 -22.61 22.67 -22.12
CA ASN A 309 -23.63 23.44 -21.39
C ASN A 309 -23.25 23.75 -19.92
N LEU A 310 -21.98 24.13 -19.67
CA LEU A 310 -21.46 24.49 -18.34
C LEU A 310 -21.42 26.01 -18.09
N THR A 311 -21.53 26.82 -19.15
CA THR A 311 -21.60 28.29 -19.05
C THR A 311 -22.70 28.73 -18.10
N GLY A 312 -22.32 29.42 -17.02
CA GLY A 312 -23.24 29.86 -15.96
C GLY A 312 -23.49 28.84 -14.83
N LEU A 313 -23.10 27.57 -15.01
CA LEU A 313 -23.11 26.56 -13.94
C LEU A 313 -21.84 26.60 -13.09
N ILE A 314 -20.72 27.04 -13.67
CA ILE A 314 -19.45 27.30 -12.98
C ILE A 314 -19.04 28.77 -13.10
N PRO A 315 -18.27 29.31 -12.13
CA PRO A 315 -17.72 30.67 -12.17
C PRO A 315 -17.04 31.02 -13.50
N HIS A 316 -17.13 32.29 -13.90
CA HIS A 316 -16.51 32.78 -15.14
C HIS A 316 -14.97 32.64 -15.15
N ALA A 317 -14.33 32.63 -13.99
CA ALA A 317 -12.90 32.36 -13.87
C ALA A 317 -12.53 30.99 -14.48
N MET A 318 -11.45 30.98 -15.24
CA MET A 318 -10.71 29.79 -15.64
C MET A 318 -9.44 29.69 -14.80
N GLU A 319 -8.99 28.46 -14.54
CA GLU A 319 -7.81 28.20 -13.75
C GLU A 319 -6.99 27.06 -14.35
N ASP A 320 -5.67 27.14 -14.20
CA ASP A 320 -4.77 26.01 -14.40
C ASP A 320 -4.89 25.00 -13.24
N VAL A 321 -4.31 23.81 -13.43
CA VAL A 321 -4.40 22.73 -12.43
C VAL A 321 -3.56 23.08 -11.21
N GLU A 322 -2.44 23.78 -11.40
CA GLU A 322 -1.55 24.31 -10.38
C GLU A 322 -2.28 25.23 -9.38
N THR A 323 -3.15 26.13 -9.87
CA THR A 323 -4.01 26.98 -9.03
C THR A 323 -5.04 26.17 -8.25
N GLN A 324 -5.63 25.13 -8.88
CA GLN A 324 -6.53 24.22 -8.18
C GLN A 324 -5.80 23.40 -7.09
N VAL A 325 -4.59 22.89 -7.36
CA VAL A 325 -3.71 22.19 -6.40
C VAL A 325 -3.35 23.13 -5.23
N ALA A 326 -2.96 24.38 -5.52
CA ALA A 326 -2.66 25.38 -4.50
C ALA A 326 -3.86 25.69 -3.60
N ARG A 327 -5.08 25.74 -4.15
CA ARG A 327 -6.32 25.85 -3.36
C ARG A 327 -6.52 24.62 -2.48
N CYS A 328 -6.36 23.41 -3.02
CA CYS A 328 -6.51 22.17 -2.26
C CYS A 328 -5.50 22.09 -1.10
N MET A 329 -4.22 22.37 -1.34
CA MET A 329 -3.20 22.39 -0.27
C MET A 329 -3.49 23.47 0.79
N LYS A 330 -4.01 24.64 0.39
CA LYS A 330 -4.47 25.66 1.35
C LYS A 330 -5.64 25.16 2.21
N MET A 331 -6.59 24.42 1.63
CA MET A 331 -7.74 23.84 2.35
C MET A 331 -7.40 22.61 3.19
N ILE A 332 -6.36 21.86 2.83
CA ILE A 332 -5.77 20.77 3.63
C ILE A 332 -5.09 21.37 4.86
N ASN A 333 -4.34 22.47 4.70
CA ASN A 333 -3.59 23.10 5.79
C ASN A 333 -4.43 23.95 6.76
N THR A 334 -5.74 24.06 6.57
CA THR A 334 -6.67 24.54 7.63
C THR A 334 -7.23 23.42 8.51
N ARG A 335 -6.93 22.14 8.21
CA ARG A 335 -7.43 20.98 8.95
C ARG A 335 -6.49 20.60 10.08
N GLN A 336 -7.05 20.32 11.25
CA GLN A 336 -6.29 20.10 12.49
C GLN A 336 -5.87 18.64 12.67
N THR A 337 -6.76 17.68 12.38
CA THR A 337 -6.45 16.25 12.52
C THR A 337 -6.08 15.60 11.18
N PRO A 338 -5.33 14.47 11.19
CA PRO A 338 -5.13 13.67 9.98
C PRO A 338 -6.43 13.16 9.37
N ILE A 339 -7.44 12.85 10.21
CA ILE A 339 -8.77 12.41 9.76
C ILE A 339 -9.50 13.55 9.01
N ASP A 340 -9.44 14.80 9.50
CA ASP A 340 -10.01 15.95 8.79
C ASP A 340 -9.34 16.16 7.42
N LYS A 341 -8.01 15.96 7.33
CA LYS A 341 -7.29 16.00 6.05
C LYS A 341 -7.71 14.84 5.13
N TYR A 342 -7.85 13.62 5.66
CA TYR A 342 -8.35 12.46 4.90
C TYR A 342 -9.78 12.68 4.37
N LEU A 343 -10.70 13.19 5.20
CA LEU A 343 -12.07 13.47 4.80
C LEU A 343 -12.14 14.51 3.67
N TYR A 344 -11.28 15.54 3.71
CA TYR A 344 -11.14 16.48 2.61
C TYR A 344 -10.60 15.82 1.33
N LEU A 345 -9.58 14.97 1.43
CA LEU A 345 -8.99 14.26 0.29
C LEU A 345 -9.96 13.24 -0.34
N SER A 346 -10.69 12.47 0.46
CA SER A 346 -11.75 11.58 0.00
C SER A 346 -12.91 12.36 -0.63
N ASN A 347 -13.29 13.52 -0.07
CA ASN A 347 -14.29 14.38 -0.70
C ASN A 347 -13.80 14.96 -2.05
N LEU A 348 -12.54 15.38 -2.15
CA LEU A 348 -11.92 15.83 -3.39
C LEU A 348 -11.97 14.73 -4.48
N LYS A 349 -11.57 13.50 -4.14
CA LYS A 349 -11.66 12.32 -5.02
C LYS A 349 -13.08 12.08 -5.55
N SER A 350 -14.09 12.37 -4.73
CA SER A 350 -15.52 12.27 -5.09
C SER A 350 -16.11 13.49 -5.81
N GLN A 351 -15.28 14.46 -6.20
CA GLN A 351 -15.70 15.65 -6.93
C GLN A 351 -14.89 15.86 -8.20
N ASN A 352 -13.57 15.65 -8.15
CA ASN A 352 -12.65 15.75 -9.28
C ASN A 352 -11.51 14.74 -9.04
N MET A 353 -11.52 13.65 -9.81
CA MET A 353 -10.62 12.51 -9.64
C MET A 353 -9.19 12.85 -10.07
N ASP A 354 -9.04 13.57 -11.19
CA ASP A 354 -7.76 14.04 -11.71
C ASP A 354 -7.05 14.93 -10.69
N LEU A 355 -7.76 15.93 -10.16
CA LEU A 355 -7.22 16.86 -9.17
C LEU A 355 -6.86 16.16 -7.85
N PHE A 356 -7.63 15.17 -7.40
CA PHE A 356 -7.22 14.35 -6.25
C PHE A 356 -5.88 13.65 -6.50
N TYR A 357 -5.73 12.97 -7.64
CA TYR A 357 -4.50 12.26 -7.96
C TYR A 357 -3.33 13.20 -8.23
N ARG A 358 -3.57 14.36 -8.85
CA ARG A 358 -2.55 15.40 -9.05
C ARG A 358 -2.06 15.96 -7.72
N VAL A 359 -2.98 16.35 -6.82
CA VAL A 359 -2.65 16.80 -5.45
C VAL A 359 -1.85 15.74 -4.70
N LEU A 360 -2.25 14.46 -4.78
CA LEU A 360 -1.57 13.34 -4.14
C LEU A 360 -0.17 13.07 -4.72
N ILE A 361 0.01 13.14 -6.04
CA ILE A 361 1.30 12.91 -6.71
C ILE A 361 2.29 14.03 -6.38
N ASP A 362 1.88 15.30 -6.53
CA ASP A 362 2.75 16.47 -6.30
C ASP A 362 3.19 16.61 -4.84
N ASN A 363 2.42 16.06 -3.90
CA ASN A 363 2.63 16.21 -2.46
C ASN A 363 2.73 14.85 -1.74
N VAL A 364 3.18 13.80 -2.45
CA VAL A 364 3.12 12.39 -2.00
C VAL A 364 3.69 12.18 -0.59
N ARG A 365 4.78 12.87 -0.24
CA ARG A 365 5.40 12.81 1.09
C ARG A 365 4.51 13.30 2.24
N GLU A 366 3.70 14.34 2.04
CA GLU A 366 2.76 14.82 3.07
C GLU A 366 1.45 14.02 3.04
N LEU A 367 0.96 13.67 1.84
CA LEU A 367 -0.41 13.19 1.67
C LEU A 367 -0.56 11.67 1.64
N MET A 368 0.47 10.92 1.24
CA MET A 368 0.44 9.45 1.31
C MET A 368 0.15 8.93 2.73
N PRO A 369 0.77 9.44 3.82
CA PRO A 369 0.46 9.01 5.18
C PRO A 369 -0.99 9.25 5.64
N LEU A 370 -1.75 10.07 4.90
CA LEU A 370 -3.15 10.41 5.18
C LEU A 370 -4.13 9.45 4.48
N VAL A 371 -3.86 9.09 3.22
CA VAL A 371 -4.66 8.13 2.43
C VAL A 371 -4.24 6.67 2.66
N TYR A 372 -3.18 6.46 3.43
CA TYR A 372 -2.59 5.15 3.75
C TYR A 372 -2.08 5.13 5.19
N THR A 373 -1.14 4.24 5.54
CA THR A 373 -0.62 4.12 6.91
C THR A 373 0.17 5.37 7.33
N PRO A 374 -0.06 5.94 8.54
CA PRO A 374 -0.88 5.39 9.62
C PRO A 374 -2.38 5.72 9.54
N THR A 375 -2.78 6.88 8.99
CA THR A 375 -4.12 7.45 9.17
C THR A 375 -5.26 6.59 8.63
N ILE A 376 -5.02 5.78 7.59
CA ILE A 376 -6.03 4.84 7.10
C ILE A 376 -6.46 3.82 8.16
N GLY A 377 -5.61 3.52 9.16
CA GLY A 377 -5.98 2.71 10.32
C GLY A 377 -6.99 3.40 11.23
N ASP A 378 -6.80 4.69 11.51
CA ASP A 378 -7.74 5.50 12.31
C ASP A 378 -9.08 5.70 11.59
N VAL A 379 -9.05 5.78 10.26
CA VAL A 379 -10.22 5.75 9.38
C VAL A 379 -10.92 4.39 9.48
N CYS A 380 -10.20 3.27 9.39
CA CYS A 380 -10.79 1.93 9.54
C CYS A 380 -11.37 1.70 10.94
N LEU A 381 -10.82 2.31 12.00
CA LEU A 381 -11.43 2.23 13.34
C LEU A 381 -12.80 2.95 13.42
N GLN A 382 -13.07 3.91 12.54
CA GLN A 382 -14.26 4.77 12.59
C GLN A 382 -15.09 4.75 11.29
N TYR A 383 -14.81 3.82 10.36
CA TYR A 383 -15.27 3.90 8.97
C TYR A 383 -16.79 4.05 8.84
N SER A 384 -17.56 3.28 9.60
CA SER A 384 -19.02 3.39 9.65
C SER A 384 -19.52 4.77 10.06
N THR A 385 -18.88 5.41 11.04
CA THR A 385 -19.19 6.77 11.51
C THR A 385 -18.75 7.85 10.52
N LEU A 386 -17.67 7.59 9.76
CA LEU A 386 -17.10 8.50 8.75
C LEU A 386 -17.72 8.33 7.35
N TYR A 387 -18.63 7.38 7.17
CA TYR A 387 -19.19 7.03 5.87
C TYR A 387 -20.08 8.14 5.32
N THR A 388 -19.72 8.66 4.15
CA THR A 388 -20.45 9.75 3.46
C THR A 388 -20.98 9.35 2.09
N ARG A 389 -20.39 8.34 1.44
CA ARG A 389 -20.80 7.80 0.13
C ARG A 389 -20.13 6.43 -0.10
N PRO A 390 -20.63 5.58 -1.01
CA PRO A 390 -19.92 4.38 -1.41
C PRO A 390 -18.64 4.73 -2.17
N GLU A 391 -17.52 4.07 -1.83
CA GLU A 391 -16.27 4.07 -2.62
C GLU A 391 -15.87 2.66 -3.08
N ALA A 392 -16.63 1.63 -2.72
CA ALA A 392 -16.27 0.22 -2.90
C ALA A 392 -17.50 -0.66 -3.18
N LEU A 393 -17.24 -1.92 -3.54
CA LEU A 393 -18.25 -2.95 -3.69
C LEU A 393 -18.33 -3.80 -2.40
N TYR A 394 -19.49 -3.78 -1.76
CA TYR A 394 -19.76 -4.48 -0.50
C TYR A 394 -20.52 -5.77 -0.81
N ILE A 395 -19.88 -6.93 -0.62
CA ILE A 395 -20.45 -8.24 -0.97
C ILE A 395 -20.68 -9.02 0.32
N SER A 396 -21.94 -9.21 0.71
CA SER A 396 -22.26 -9.95 1.94
C SER A 396 -22.28 -11.45 1.72
N ILE A 397 -21.81 -12.23 2.71
CA ILE A 397 -21.97 -13.69 2.74
C ILE A 397 -23.44 -14.13 2.77
N LYS A 398 -24.36 -13.20 3.07
CA LYS A 398 -25.80 -13.42 2.96
C LYS A 398 -26.34 -13.32 1.52
N GLN A 399 -25.50 -12.91 0.55
CA GLN A 399 -25.87 -12.71 -0.86
C GLN A 399 -25.16 -13.67 -1.84
N ARG A 400 -24.44 -14.71 -1.37
CA ARG A 400 -23.43 -15.46 -2.18
C ARG A 400 -23.89 -15.92 -3.58
N LYS A 401 -25.16 -16.34 -3.72
CA LYS A 401 -25.75 -16.74 -5.02
C LYS A 401 -25.71 -15.65 -6.10
N SER A 402 -25.58 -14.39 -5.69
CA SER A 402 -25.75 -13.22 -6.56
C SER A 402 -24.46 -12.46 -6.85
N ILE A 403 -23.28 -12.98 -6.47
CA ILE A 403 -21.98 -12.28 -6.60
C ILE A 403 -21.76 -11.81 -8.05
N ARG A 404 -22.13 -12.63 -9.04
CA ARG A 404 -22.03 -12.30 -10.47
C ARG A 404 -22.85 -11.07 -10.87
N THR A 405 -24.05 -10.88 -10.30
CA THR A 405 -24.86 -9.68 -10.51
C THR A 405 -24.26 -8.48 -9.76
N ILE A 406 -23.81 -8.69 -8.52
CA ILE A 406 -23.23 -7.63 -7.69
C ILE A 406 -21.95 -7.06 -8.34
N LEU A 407 -21.09 -7.91 -8.92
CA LEU A 407 -19.93 -7.49 -9.72
C LEU A 407 -20.34 -6.65 -10.95
N ARG A 408 -21.41 -7.03 -11.66
CA ARG A 408 -21.95 -6.31 -12.83
C ARG A 408 -22.64 -4.98 -12.48
N ASN A 409 -22.84 -4.67 -11.21
CA ASN A 409 -23.31 -3.36 -10.74
C ASN A 409 -22.16 -2.34 -10.60
N TRP A 410 -20.89 -2.73 -10.76
CA TRP A 410 -19.77 -1.77 -10.77
C TRP A 410 -19.83 -0.89 -12.04
N PRO A 411 -19.77 0.45 -11.92
CA PRO A 411 -20.03 1.34 -13.06
C PRO A 411 -18.90 1.37 -14.10
N TYR A 412 -17.66 1.08 -13.71
CA TYR A 412 -16.51 1.14 -14.62
C TYR A 412 -16.29 -0.20 -15.34
N PRO A 413 -16.27 -0.22 -16.69
CA PRO A 413 -16.16 -1.45 -17.44
C PRO A 413 -14.73 -1.99 -17.47
N ASN A 414 -14.60 -3.31 -17.25
CA ASN A 414 -13.35 -4.06 -17.28
C ASN A 414 -12.26 -3.48 -16.35
N PRO A 415 -12.43 -3.54 -15.02
CA PRO A 415 -11.35 -3.28 -14.07
C PRO A 415 -10.18 -4.27 -14.30
N GLU A 416 -8.96 -3.78 -14.10
CA GLU A 416 -7.72 -4.53 -14.30
C GLU A 416 -7.10 -4.97 -12.96
N ILE A 417 -7.46 -4.29 -11.86
CA ILE A 417 -7.05 -4.70 -10.52
C ILE A 417 -8.12 -4.46 -9.45
N CYS A 418 -8.26 -5.45 -8.57
CA CYS A 418 -9.07 -5.42 -7.37
C CYS A 418 -8.18 -5.60 -6.14
N VAL A 419 -8.48 -4.85 -5.08
CA VAL A 419 -7.99 -5.16 -3.72
C VAL A 419 -9.20 -5.59 -2.90
N VAL A 420 -9.13 -6.79 -2.32
CA VAL A 420 -10.21 -7.40 -1.55
C VAL A 420 -9.75 -7.77 -0.14
N THR A 421 -10.61 -7.50 0.85
CA THR A 421 -10.43 -7.91 2.24
C THR A 421 -11.75 -8.45 2.80
N ASP A 422 -11.69 -9.25 3.87
CA ASP A 422 -12.86 -9.53 4.74
C ASP A 422 -12.79 -8.75 6.07
N GLY A 423 -11.76 -7.90 6.25
CA GLY A 423 -11.52 -7.11 7.44
C GLY A 423 -11.21 -7.91 8.71
N SER A 424 -10.77 -9.18 8.60
CA SER A 424 -10.51 -10.03 9.78
C SER A 424 -9.17 -9.77 10.47
N ARG A 425 -8.20 -9.14 9.80
CA ARG A 425 -6.91 -8.73 10.38
C ARG A 425 -6.42 -7.43 9.74
N ILE A 426 -7.11 -6.32 10.01
CA ILE A 426 -6.69 -5.00 9.53
C ILE A 426 -5.43 -4.56 10.25
N LEU A 427 -4.33 -4.42 9.52
CA LEU A 427 -3.02 -3.98 10.02
C LEU A 427 -2.61 -4.72 11.32
N GLY A 428 -2.25 -3.95 12.36
CA GLY A 428 -2.07 -4.43 13.73
C GLY A 428 -3.30 -4.18 14.64
N LEU A 429 -4.47 -3.88 14.07
CA LEU A 429 -5.69 -3.46 14.76
C LEU A 429 -6.69 -4.60 14.98
N GLY A 430 -6.63 -5.66 14.16
CA GLY A 430 -7.42 -6.88 14.31
C GLY A 430 -8.70 -6.90 13.46
N ASP A 431 -9.75 -7.55 13.95
CA ASP A 431 -11.02 -7.69 13.22
C ASP A 431 -11.82 -6.38 13.27
N LEU A 432 -12.11 -5.81 12.11
CA LEU A 432 -12.99 -4.65 11.92
C LEU A 432 -14.20 -4.96 11.01
N GLY A 433 -14.19 -6.10 10.31
CA GLY A 433 -15.21 -6.46 9.31
C GLY A 433 -15.32 -5.41 8.20
N VAL A 434 -16.54 -4.99 7.85
CA VAL A 434 -16.80 -4.02 6.76
C VAL A 434 -16.00 -2.72 6.90
N ASN A 435 -15.74 -2.26 8.12
CA ASN A 435 -14.93 -1.06 8.35
C ASN A 435 -13.50 -1.16 7.78
N GLY A 436 -12.99 -2.37 7.56
CA GLY A 436 -11.68 -2.62 6.96
C GLY A 436 -11.56 -2.25 5.47
N VAL A 437 -12.66 -1.97 4.78
CA VAL A 437 -12.67 -1.59 3.35
C VAL A 437 -11.84 -0.34 3.03
N GLY A 438 -11.56 0.51 4.04
CA GLY A 438 -10.64 1.64 3.92
C GLY A 438 -9.25 1.22 3.40
N ILE A 439 -8.78 0.01 3.74
CA ILE A 439 -7.52 -0.53 3.22
C ILE A 439 -7.60 -0.80 1.72
N SER A 440 -8.67 -1.46 1.23
CA SER A 440 -8.89 -1.69 -0.20
C SER A 440 -8.93 -0.37 -0.99
N ILE A 441 -9.61 0.65 -0.45
CA ILE A 441 -9.71 1.99 -1.05
C ILE A 441 -8.33 2.69 -1.07
N GLY A 442 -7.58 2.64 0.04
CA GLY A 442 -6.26 3.25 0.16
C GLY A 442 -5.21 2.60 -0.75
N LYS A 443 -5.13 1.27 -0.78
CA LYS A 443 -4.20 0.52 -1.66
C LYS A 443 -4.43 0.86 -3.14
N LEU A 444 -5.69 0.97 -3.59
CA LEU A 444 -6.02 1.33 -4.97
C LEU A 444 -5.75 2.82 -5.27
N ALA A 445 -5.91 3.73 -4.31
CA ALA A 445 -5.41 5.10 -4.45
C ALA A 445 -3.89 5.13 -4.66
N LEU A 446 -3.14 4.21 -4.04
CA LEU A 446 -1.70 4.07 -4.28
C LEU A 446 -1.36 3.35 -5.59
N TYR A 447 -2.19 2.46 -6.13
CA TYR A 447 -1.97 1.94 -7.48
C TYR A 447 -1.97 3.06 -8.54
N THR A 448 -2.91 4.00 -8.44
CA THR A 448 -2.95 5.16 -9.35
C THR A 448 -1.91 6.23 -8.98
N GLY A 449 -1.71 6.53 -7.70
CA GLY A 449 -0.74 7.54 -7.23
C GLY A 449 0.73 7.14 -7.36
N ALA A 450 1.06 5.88 -7.09
CA ALA A 450 2.44 5.37 -7.10
C ALA A 450 2.83 4.58 -8.37
N ALA A 451 1.91 3.93 -9.09
CA ALA A 451 2.23 3.30 -10.38
C ALA A 451 1.55 3.95 -11.59
N GLY A 452 0.35 4.52 -11.43
CA GLY A 452 -0.41 5.06 -12.55
C GLY A 452 -1.25 4.02 -13.28
N ILE A 453 -1.77 3.00 -12.59
CA ILE A 453 -2.96 2.31 -13.08
C ILE A 453 -4.09 3.33 -13.13
N ASN A 454 -4.81 3.43 -14.25
CA ASN A 454 -5.96 4.33 -14.39
C ASN A 454 -7.00 4.04 -13.28
N PRO A 455 -7.54 5.05 -12.58
CA PRO A 455 -8.41 4.81 -11.43
C PRO A 455 -9.75 4.14 -11.79
N GLU A 456 -10.27 4.33 -13.00
CA GLU A 456 -11.43 3.57 -13.52
C GLU A 456 -11.15 2.07 -13.64
N LYS A 457 -9.87 1.68 -13.72
CA LYS A 457 -9.43 0.27 -13.78
C LYS A 457 -9.24 -0.36 -12.41
N THR A 458 -9.64 0.32 -11.34
CA THR A 458 -9.54 -0.16 -9.95
C THR A 458 -10.92 -0.55 -9.38
N LEU A 459 -10.96 -1.63 -8.59
CA LEU A 459 -12.17 -2.13 -7.92
C LEU A 459 -11.89 -2.53 -6.45
N PRO A 460 -12.13 -1.65 -5.47
CA PRO A 460 -12.05 -2.02 -4.05
C PRO A 460 -13.26 -2.86 -3.65
N ILE A 461 -13.01 -4.00 -3.00
CA ILE A 461 -14.05 -4.92 -2.52
C ILE A 461 -13.88 -5.17 -1.02
N VAL A 462 -15.00 -5.36 -0.32
CA VAL A 462 -15.04 -6.01 1.00
C VAL A 462 -16.03 -7.17 1.01
N LEU A 463 -15.58 -8.32 1.53
CA LEU A 463 -16.36 -9.53 1.70
C LEU A 463 -16.92 -9.59 3.13
N ASP A 464 -18.15 -9.14 3.31
CA ASP A 464 -18.78 -9.07 4.64
C ASP A 464 -19.22 -10.46 5.12
N CYS A 465 -18.35 -11.05 5.94
CA CYS A 465 -18.61 -12.29 6.67
C CYS A 465 -19.13 -12.03 8.10
N GLY A 466 -19.52 -10.79 8.46
CA GLY A 466 -19.67 -10.36 9.84
C GLY A 466 -18.32 -10.13 10.54
N THR A 467 -18.34 -9.92 11.85
CA THR A 467 -17.15 -9.58 12.64
C THR A 467 -17.14 -10.23 14.02
N ALA A 468 -15.96 -10.57 14.53
CA ALA A 468 -15.78 -11.01 15.91
C ALA A 468 -15.80 -9.83 16.93
N ASN A 469 -15.65 -8.58 16.46
CA ASN A 469 -15.44 -7.39 17.27
C ASN A 469 -16.72 -6.93 18.00
N GLU A 470 -16.75 -7.07 19.34
CA GLU A 470 -17.92 -6.69 20.15
C GLU A 470 -18.28 -5.20 20.08
N THR A 471 -17.30 -4.31 19.90
CA THR A 471 -17.55 -2.87 19.77
C THR A 471 -18.34 -2.58 18.50
N ASN A 472 -17.91 -3.15 17.37
CA ASN A 472 -18.57 -2.98 16.07
C ASN A 472 -19.97 -3.61 16.07
N LEU A 473 -20.15 -4.79 16.67
CA LEU A 473 -21.47 -5.42 16.75
C LEU A 473 -22.47 -4.56 17.54
N LYS A 474 -22.02 -3.94 18.64
CA LYS A 474 -22.85 -3.11 19.52
C LYS A 474 -23.02 -1.66 19.03
N ASP A 475 -22.31 -1.26 17.97
CA ASP A 475 -22.39 0.07 17.39
C ASP A 475 -23.66 0.21 16.50
N PRO A 476 -24.58 1.15 16.83
CA PRO A 476 -25.76 1.43 16.01
C PRO A 476 -25.41 2.01 14.63
N LEU A 477 -24.20 2.55 14.42
CA LEU A 477 -23.75 3.07 13.12
C LEU A 477 -23.11 2.00 12.24
N TYR A 478 -22.74 0.83 12.78
CA TYR A 478 -22.02 -0.20 12.03
C TYR A 478 -22.73 -0.62 10.74
N LEU A 479 -21.99 -0.57 9.63
CA LEU A 479 -22.51 -0.81 8.27
C LEU A 479 -22.44 -2.28 7.82
N GLY A 480 -21.73 -3.14 8.57
CA GLY A 480 -21.63 -4.58 8.27
C GLY A 480 -22.65 -5.41 9.04
N LEU A 481 -22.70 -6.70 8.72
CA LEU A 481 -23.54 -7.68 9.41
C LEU A 481 -23.25 -7.69 10.93
N ARG A 482 -24.28 -7.48 11.75
CA ARG A 482 -24.22 -7.61 13.22
C ARG A 482 -24.22 -9.06 13.70
N SER A 483 -23.47 -9.92 13.01
CA SER A 483 -23.27 -11.34 13.34
C SER A 483 -21.80 -11.68 13.52
N LYS A 484 -21.51 -12.66 14.37
CA LYS A 484 -20.18 -13.29 14.42
C LYS A 484 -19.83 -13.94 13.08
N ARG A 485 -18.54 -14.02 12.76
CA ARG A 485 -18.06 -14.72 11.56
C ARG A 485 -18.49 -16.19 11.57
N PRO A 486 -18.97 -16.74 10.45
CA PRO A 486 -19.36 -18.15 10.35
C PRO A 486 -18.14 -19.06 10.30
N SER A 487 -18.35 -20.38 10.18
CA SER A 487 -17.25 -21.35 10.18
C SER A 487 -16.20 -21.07 9.09
N VAL A 488 -14.94 -21.47 9.33
CA VAL A 488 -13.85 -21.31 8.34
C VAL A 488 -14.18 -22.01 7.02
N ALA A 489 -14.88 -23.14 7.05
CA ALA A 489 -15.36 -23.81 5.84
C ALA A 489 -16.38 -22.95 5.06
N THR A 490 -17.33 -22.32 5.76
CA THR A 490 -18.33 -21.43 5.15
C THR A 490 -17.70 -20.15 4.57
N GLN A 491 -16.65 -19.62 5.22
CA GLN A 491 -15.86 -18.52 4.68
C GLN A 491 -15.06 -18.94 3.44
N GLN A 492 -14.49 -20.16 3.44
CA GLN A 492 -13.76 -20.74 2.30
C GLN A 492 -14.67 -21.01 1.09
N GLU A 493 -15.89 -21.53 1.30
CA GLU A 493 -16.91 -21.66 0.24
C GLU A 493 -17.25 -20.30 -0.40
N PHE A 494 -17.49 -19.29 0.42
CA PHE A 494 -17.82 -17.94 -0.06
C PHE A 494 -16.66 -17.34 -0.86
N MET A 495 -15.42 -17.59 -0.45
CA MET A 495 -14.23 -17.17 -1.18
C MET A 495 -14.06 -17.93 -2.51
N ASP A 496 -14.41 -19.22 -2.58
CA ASP A 496 -14.42 -19.99 -3.83
C ASP A 496 -15.45 -19.44 -4.81
N GLU A 497 -16.68 -19.20 -4.34
CA GLU A 497 -17.76 -18.61 -5.12
C GLU A 497 -17.41 -17.18 -5.60
N PHE A 498 -16.77 -16.37 -4.75
CA PHE A 498 -16.27 -15.05 -5.12
C PHE A 498 -15.19 -15.12 -6.20
N MET A 499 -14.16 -15.96 -6.03
CA MET A 499 -13.05 -16.05 -6.98
C MET A 499 -13.49 -16.61 -8.33
N GLU A 500 -14.45 -17.53 -8.36
CA GLU A 500 -15.07 -18.00 -9.60
C GLU A 500 -15.89 -16.90 -10.28
N ALA A 501 -16.74 -16.18 -9.53
CA ALA A 501 -17.54 -15.08 -10.07
C ALA A 501 -16.69 -13.90 -10.57
N ALA A 502 -15.60 -13.58 -9.88
CA ALA A 502 -14.64 -12.55 -10.30
C ALA A 502 -13.93 -12.92 -11.60
N ALA A 503 -13.50 -14.17 -11.76
CA ALA A 503 -12.86 -14.65 -12.99
C ALA A 503 -13.85 -14.77 -14.17
N ASP A 504 -15.12 -15.08 -13.91
CA ASP A 504 -16.20 -15.14 -14.91
C ASP A 504 -16.62 -13.73 -15.40
N VAL A 505 -16.80 -12.78 -14.48
CA VAL A 505 -17.25 -11.41 -14.83
C VAL A 505 -16.09 -10.53 -15.33
N PHE A 506 -14.88 -10.68 -14.79
CA PHE A 506 -13.72 -9.86 -15.10
C PHE A 506 -12.43 -10.71 -15.32
N PRO A 507 -12.33 -11.51 -16.40
CA PRO A 507 -11.24 -12.47 -16.63
C PRO A 507 -9.81 -11.88 -16.79
N ASN A 508 -9.70 -10.55 -16.87
CA ASN A 508 -8.43 -9.82 -16.93
C ASN A 508 -8.06 -9.10 -15.63
N MET A 509 -8.93 -9.11 -14.63
CA MET A 509 -8.69 -8.44 -13.35
C MET A 509 -7.76 -9.26 -12.47
N PHE A 510 -6.71 -8.61 -11.95
CA PHE A 510 -5.90 -9.17 -10.87
C PHE A 510 -6.58 -8.98 -9.52
N VAL A 511 -6.60 -10.01 -8.67
CA VAL A 511 -7.15 -9.95 -7.31
C VAL A 511 -6.02 -9.96 -6.28
N GLN A 512 -5.81 -8.83 -5.62
CA GLN A 512 -4.94 -8.69 -4.46
C GLN A 512 -5.74 -9.00 -3.18
N PHE A 513 -5.35 -10.06 -2.47
CA PHE A 513 -5.88 -10.35 -1.13
C PHE A 513 -5.15 -9.48 -0.10
N GLU A 514 -5.88 -8.88 0.83
CA GLU A 514 -5.34 -7.89 1.78
C GLU A 514 -5.94 -8.04 3.19
N ASP A 515 -5.10 -7.96 4.24
CA ASP A 515 -5.52 -7.87 5.65
C ASP A 515 -6.52 -8.98 6.10
N PHE A 516 -6.38 -10.15 5.48
CA PHE A 516 -7.05 -11.38 5.92
C PHE A 516 -6.33 -11.96 7.15
N GLU A 517 -7.10 -12.69 7.98
CA GLU A 517 -6.53 -13.56 9.01
C GLU A 517 -5.46 -14.49 8.43
N THR A 518 -4.35 -14.63 9.15
CA THR A 518 -3.12 -15.30 8.70
C THR A 518 -3.33 -16.68 8.06
N GLU A 519 -4.14 -17.56 8.65
CA GLU A 519 -4.30 -18.92 8.10
C GLU A 519 -5.18 -18.91 6.85
N LYS A 520 -6.19 -18.04 6.78
CA LYS A 520 -6.98 -17.79 5.56
C LYS A 520 -6.10 -17.21 4.44
N ALA A 521 -5.25 -16.22 4.74
CA ALA A 521 -4.36 -15.60 3.74
C ALA A 521 -3.44 -16.62 3.06
N PHE A 522 -2.79 -17.51 3.83
CA PHE A 522 -1.98 -18.59 3.26
C PHE A 522 -2.80 -19.61 2.48
N ASN A 523 -3.96 -20.05 3.02
CA ASN A 523 -4.81 -21.04 2.37
C ASN A 523 -5.39 -20.53 1.04
N TYR A 524 -5.88 -19.29 1.00
CA TYR A 524 -6.38 -18.64 -0.21
C TYR A 524 -5.25 -18.47 -1.24
N LEU A 525 -4.09 -17.95 -0.83
CA LEU A 525 -2.96 -17.81 -1.75
C LEU A 525 -2.54 -19.16 -2.35
N ALA A 526 -2.36 -20.20 -1.52
CA ALA A 526 -1.98 -21.53 -1.98
C ALA A 526 -3.03 -22.18 -2.90
N ARG A 527 -4.33 -21.94 -2.64
CA ARG A 527 -5.46 -22.49 -3.41
C ARG A 527 -5.67 -21.80 -4.76
N TYR A 528 -5.44 -20.49 -4.84
CA TYR A 528 -5.85 -19.70 -6.00
C TYR A 528 -4.72 -19.31 -6.97
N ARG A 529 -3.46 -19.16 -6.49
CA ARG A 529 -2.34 -18.62 -7.29
C ARG A 529 -2.02 -19.33 -8.61
N ASN A 530 -2.43 -20.59 -8.75
CA ASN A 530 -2.22 -21.42 -9.94
C ASN A 530 -3.49 -21.60 -10.79
N LYS A 531 -4.62 -21.00 -10.38
CA LYS A 531 -5.93 -21.06 -11.08
C LYS A 531 -6.41 -19.69 -11.55
N TYR A 532 -6.09 -18.62 -10.81
CA TYR A 532 -6.59 -17.27 -11.05
C TYR A 532 -5.47 -16.24 -11.02
N LYS A 533 -5.71 -15.07 -11.65
CA LYS A 533 -4.83 -13.88 -11.60
C LYS A 533 -4.87 -13.26 -10.19
N CYS A 534 -4.12 -13.80 -9.23
CA CYS A 534 -4.15 -13.32 -7.84
C CYS A 534 -2.82 -13.42 -7.09
N PHE A 535 -2.67 -12.60 -6.05
CA PHE A 535 -1.56 -12.57 -5.10
C PHE A 535 -2.03 -12.00 -3.75
N ASN A 536 -1.18 -12.02 -2.72
CA ASN A 536 -1.46 -11.41 -1.42
C ASN A 536 -0.33 -10.50 -0.96
N ASP A 537 -0.63 -9.26 -0.56
CA ASP A 537 0.40 -8.27 -0.22
C ASP A 537 1.08 -8.55 1.13
N ASP A 538 0.34 -9.00 2.15
CA ASP A 538 0.87 -9.41 3.46
C ASP A 538 1.98 -10.49 3.38
N ILE A 539 1.86 -11.42 2.41
CA ILE A 539 2.78 -12.55 2.25
C ILE A 539 3.82 -12.27 1.18
N GLN A 540 3.40 -11.80 -0.01
CA GLN A 540 4.27 -11.64 -1.17
C GLN A 540 4.90 -10.24 -1.20
N GLY A 541 4.12 -9.17 -1.07
CA GLY A 541 4.63 -7.80 -1.11
C GLY A 541 5.46 -7.41 0.12
N THR A 542 5.06 -7.83 1.33
CA THR A 542 5.85 -7.59 2.55
C THR A 542 7.18 -8.34 2.53
N GLY A 543 7.19 -9.61 2.10
CA GLY A 543 8.46 -10.32 1.93
C GLY A 543 9.33 -9.69 0.83
N ALA A 544 8.72 -9.21 -0.26
CA ALA A 544 9.44 -8.61 -1.38
C ALA A 544 10.04 -7.23 -1.03
N VAL A 545 9.34 -6.36 -0.30
CA VAL A 545 9.93 -5.08 0.13
C VAL A 545 11.06 -5.32 1.12
N VAL A 546 10.87 -6.22 2.11
CA VAL A 546 11.91 -6.54 3.09
C VAL A 546 13.12 -7.20 2.43
N LEU A 547 12.90 -8.03 1.40
CA LEU A 547 13.95 -8.57 0.56
C LEU A 547 14.69 -7.47 -0.21
N GLY A 548 13.99 -6.55 -0.87
CA GLY A 548 14.62 -5.42 -1.58
C GLY A 548 15.50 -4.57 -0.65
N GLY A 549 15.00 -4.25 0.55
CA GLY A 549 15.80 -3.60 1.58
C GLY A 549 16.97 -4.47 2.05
N TYR A 550 16.78 -5.78 2.23
CA TYR A 550 17.85 -6.68 2.64
C TYR A 550 18.97 -6.79 1.60
N ILE A 551 18.65 -6.77 0.30
CA ILE A 551 19.64 -6.71 -0.79
C ILE A 551 20.51 -5.45 -0.65
N GLY A 552 19.89 -4.28 -0.52
CA GLY A 552 20.61 -3.02 -0.28
C GLY A 552 21.41 -3.03 1.02
N ALA A 553 20.85 -3.61 2.09
CA ALA A 553 21.49 -3.68 3.40
C ALA A 553 22.71 -4.61 3.42
N VAL A 554 22.66 -5.78 2.76
CA VAL A 554 23.82 -6.67 2.61
C VAL A 554 24.95 -5.92 1.89
N ASN A 555 24.64 -5.26 0.78
CA ASN A 555 25.61 -4.48 0.00
C ASN A 555 26.25 -3.34 0.81
N LEU A 556 25.49 -2.67 1.69
CA LEU A 556 26.01 -1.64 2.60
C LEU A 556 26.67 -2.17 3.88
N SER A 557 26.48 -3.46 4.22
CA SER A 557 26.89 -4.01 5.53
C SER A 557 28.38 -4.29 5.68
N GLY A 558 29.11 -4.46 4.57
CA GLY A 558 30.51 -4.93 4.59
C GLY A 558 30.69 -6.37 5.09
N VAL A 559 29.62 -7.08 5.43
CA VAL A 559 29.62 -8.49 5.84
C VAL A 559 29.37 -9.36 4.60
N PRO A 560 30.29 -10.27 4.21
CA PRO A 560 30.09 -11.16 3.07
C PRO A 560 28.79 -11.96 3.18
N LEU A 561 28.14 -12.21 2.05
CA LEU A 561 26.83 -12.88 1.99
C LEU A 561 26.84 -14.24 2.73
N GLU A 562 27.95 -14.96 2.60
CA GLU A 562 28.19 -16.29 3.17
C GLU A 562 28.39 -16.24 4.69
N GLU A 563 28.82 -15.10 5.24
CA GLU A 563 28.98 -14.83 6.68
C GLU A 563 27.70 -14.29 7.34
N GLN A 564 26.67 -13.94 6.57
CA GLN A 564 25.42 -13.39 7.11
C GLN A 564 24.72 -14.39 8.06
N ARG A 565 24.24 -13.90 9.20
CA ARG A 565 23.48 -14.66 10.20
C ARG A 565 22.30 -13.82 10.67
N LEU A 566 21.08 -14.30 10.41
CA LEU A 566 19.84 -13.54 10.59
C LEU A 566 19.06 -14.08 11.80
N VAL A 567 18.87 -13.23 12.81
CA VAL A 567 17.92 -13.49 13.90
C VAL A 567 16.60 -12.81 13.58
N PHE A 568 15.51 -13.59 13.60
CA PHE A 568 14.14 -13.12 13.40
C PHE A 568 13.40 -13.19 14.73
N MET A 569 13.17 -12.04 15.35
CA MET A 569 12.33 -11.93 16.54
C MET A 569 10.86 -11.84 16.10
N GLY A 570 10.10 -12.90 16.38
CA GLY A 570 8.72 -13.06 15.93
C GLY A 570 8.54 -14.18 14.91
N ALA A 571 8.59 -15.45 15.35
CA ALA A 571 8.35 -16.63 14.51
C ALA A 571 6.86 -16.84 14.10
N GLY A 572 6.11 -15.75 13.89
CA GLY A 572 4.73 -15.79 13.37
C GLY A 572 4.68 -15.94 11.85
N SER A 573 3.50 -15.75 11.27
CA SER A 573 3.26 -15.82 9.82
C SER A 573 4.12 -14.85 9.02
N ALA A 574 4.13 -13.56 9.40
CA ALA A 574 4.96 -12.55 8.75
C ALA A 574 6.45 -12.90 8.86
N GLY A 575 6.92 -13.29 10.05
CA GLY A 575 8.31 -13.72 10.27
C GLY A 575 8.74 -14.90 9.41
N VAL A 576 7.93 -15.97 9.36
CA VAL A 576 8.19 -17.14 8.52
C VAL A 576 8.06 -16.82 7.02
N GLY A 577 7.10 -15.97 6.62
CA GLY A 577 6.91 -15.55 5.23
C GLY A 577 8.09 -14.74 4.69
N VAL A 578 8.49 -13.70 5.42
CA VAL A 578 9.66 -12.87 5.11
C VAL A 578 10.93 -13.72 5.10
N ALA A 579 11.16 -14.54 6.13
CA ALA A 579 12.34 -15.40 6.19
C ALA A 579 12.38 -16.41 5.01
N LYS A 580 11.23 -16.92 4.53
CA LYS A 580 11.18 -17.77 3.32
C LYS A 580 11.59 -17.03 2.04
N GLN A 581 11.17 -15.77 1.86
CA GLN A 581 11.64 -14.99 0.71
C GLN A 581 13.13 -14.66 0.80
N LEU A 582 13.67 -14.41 2.01
CA LEU A 582 15.10 -14.24 2.18
C LEU A 582 15.89 -15.57 2.02
N VAL A 583 15.30 -16.75 2.24
CA VAL A 583 15.92 -18.02 1.83
C VAL A 583 16.07 -18.09 0.30
N GLU A 584 15.08 -17.63 -0.46
CA GLU A 584 15.12 -17.61 -1.93
C GLU A 584 16.30 -16.78 -2.49
N TYR A 585 16.61 -15.66 -1.83
CA TYR A 585 17.76 -14.79 -2.16
C TYR A 585 19.12 -15.51 -2.12
N TYR A 586 19.29 -16.43 -1.17
CA TYR A 586 20.47 -17.28 -1.06
C TYR A 586 20.46 -18.42 -2.07
N THR A 587 19.33 -19.09 -2.28
CA THR A 587 19.28 -20.23 -3.21
C THR A 587 19.51 -19.80 -4.66
N ARG A 588 19.01 -18.62 -5.04
CA ARG A 588 19.29 -17.97 -6.33
C ARG A 588 20.75 -17.53 -6.52
N ARG A 589 21.57 -17.59 -5.47
CA ARG A 589 23.02 -17.36 -5.50
C ARG A 589 23.84 -18.64 -5.33
N GLY A 590 23.20 -19.80 -5.46
CA GLY A 590 23.86 -21.11 -5.55
C GLY A 590 23.92 -21.92 -4.26
N LEU A 591 23.41 -21.41 -3.14
CA LEU A 591 23.26 -22.21 -1.92
C LEU A 591 22.12 -23.22 -2.09
N THR A 592 22.23 -24.41 -1.49
CA THR A 592 21.07 -25.29 -1.35
C THR A 592 20.04 -24.68 -0.38
N GLU A 593 18.77 -25.12 -0.46
CA GLU A 593 17.73 -24.70 0.49
C GLU A 593 18.17 -24.91 1.95
N ARG A 594 18.92 -25.99 2.22
CA ARG A 594 19.48 -26.28 3.55
C ARG A 594 20.50 -25.22 3.99
N GLU A 595 21.52 -24.95 3.18
CA GLU A 595 22.57 -23.99 3.51
C GLU A 595 22.03 -22.55 3.61
N ALA A 596 21.01 -22.23 2.82
CA ALA A 596 20.24 -21.00 2.93
C ALA A 596 19.50 -20.93 4.28
N LYS A 597 18.76 -21.99 4.67
CA LYS A 597 18.07 -22.07 5.97
C LYS A 597 19.00 -22.06 7.18
N ASP A 598 20.24 -22.52 7.01
CA ASP A 598 21.31 -22.42 8.01
C ASP A 598 21.86 -20.99 8.21
N LYS A 599 21.29 -19.98 7.54
CA LYS A 599 21.47 -18.55 7.86
C LYS A 599 20.41 -17.98 8.82
N PHE A 600 19.36 -18.72 9.18
CA PHE A 600 18.17 -18.20 9.88
C PHE A 600 17.95 -18.82 11.26
N TRP A 601 17.74 -17.95 12.26
CA TRP A 601 17.34 -18.32 13.62
C TRP A 601 16.07 -17.55 14.01
N LEU A 602 14.94 -18.26 14.11
CA LEU A 602 13.65 -17.66 14.47
C LEU A 602 13.39 -17.80 15.98
N VAL A 603 12.89 -16.73 16.60
CA VAL A 603 12.62 -16.61 18.04
C VAL A 603 11.13 -16.32 18.27
N ASP A 604 10.51 -16.95 19.26
CA ASP A 604 9.15 -16.64 19.70
C ASP A 604 9.08 -16.36 21.22
N THR A 605 7.87 -16.29 21.77
CA THR A 605 7.63 -16.02 23.21
C THR A 605 8.16 -17.09 24.16
N LYS A 606 8.79 -18.17 23.66
CA LYS A 606 9.49 -19.19 24.45
C LYS A 606 11.00 -19.24 24.15
N GLY A 607 11.54 -18.26 23.42
CA GLY A 607 12.93 -18.23 22.97
C GLY A 607 13.11 -18.82 21.57
N LEU A 608 14.31 -19.34 21.29
CA LEU A 608 14.67 -19.90 19.98
C LEU A 608 13.70 -21.03 19.57
N VAL A 609 13.38 -21.12 18.28
CA VAL A 609 12.58 -22.21 17.72
C VAL A 609 13.51 -23.38 17.35
N THR A 610 13.42 -24.46 18.10
CA THR A 610 14.20 -25.71 17.97
C THR A 610 13.25 -26.90 17.87
N LEU A 611 13.63 -28.01 17.22
CA LEU A 611 12.78 -29.22 17.15
C LEU A 611 12.73 -30.01 18.46
N ASP A 612 13.72 -29.86 19.33
CA ASP A 612 13.86 -30.55 20.62
C ASP A 612 13.31 -29.74 21.81
N ARG A 613 12.70 -28.57 21.56
CA ARG A 613 12.17 -27.63 22.59
C ARG A 613 11.12 -28.22 23.55
N GLY A 614 10.55 -29.38 23.22
CA GLY A 614 9.56 -30.08 24.02
C GLY A 614 8.13 -29.54 23.91
N ASP A 615 7.88 -28.46 23.15
CA ASP A 615 6.53 -27.93 22.90
C ASP A 615 6.01 -28.25 21.49
N LYS A 616 4.68 -28.32 21.34
CA LYS A 616 4.04 -28.56 20.04
C LYS A 616 4.15 -27.31 19.16
N LEU A 617 5.21 -27.24 18.36
CA LEU A 617 5.38 -26.20 17.34
C LEU A 617 4.20 -26.19 16.35
N ALA A 618 3.74 -24.99 15.99
CA ALA A 618 2.82 -24.77 14.88
C ALA A 618 3.51 -25.10 13.54
N GLU A 619 2.76 -25.55 12.54
CA GLU A 619 3.30 -26.12 11.30
C GLU A 619 4.26 -25.15 10.57
N HIS A 620 3.89 -23.87 10.51
CA HIS A 620 4.71 -22.82 9.88
C HIS A 620 6.10 -22.66 10.53
N LYS A 621 6.23 -22.92 11.85
CA LYS A 621 7.50 -22.77 12.58
C LYS A 621 8.50 -23.89 12.27
N LYS A 622 8.01 -25.11 12.00
CA LYS A 622 8.86 -26.30 11.81
C LYS A 622 9.89 -26.14 10.68
N TYR A 623 9.56 -25.36 9.65
CA TYR A 623 10.44 -25.13 8.49
C TYR A 623 11.79 -24.48 8.87
N PHE A 624 11.80 -23.65 9.91
CA PHE A 624 12.99 -22.95 10.43
C PHE A 624 13.45 -23.45 11.81
N ALA A 625 12.86 -24.53 12.32
CA ALA A 625 13.21 -25.06 13.63
C ALA A 625 14.62 -25.65 13.62
N ARG A 626 15.49 -25.10 14.46
CA ARG A 626 16.89 -25.51 14.60
C ARG A 626 17.04 -26.92 15.18
N THR A 627 18.18 -27.55 14.88
CA THR A 627 18.58 -28.89 15.38
C THR A 627 20.06 -28.96 15.81
N ASP A 628 20.78 -27.84 15.67
CA ASP A 628 22.19 -27.63 15.95
C ASP A 628 22.45 -26.98 17.33
N ASN A 629 21.40 -26.80 18.12
CA ASN A 629 21.40 -26.20 19.44
C ASN A 629 22.06 -27.06 20.54
N GLY A 630 22.49 -28.28 20.23
CA GLY A 630 23.25 -29.15 21.15
C GLY A 630 22.47 -29.60 22.40
N GLY A 631 21.13 -29.55 22.38
CA GLY A 631 20.28 -29.79 23.54
C GLY A 631 20.13 -28.57 24.48
N HIS A 632 20.82 -27.47 24.20
CA HIS A 632 20.64 -26.20 24.91
C HIS A 632 19.42 -25.44 24.36
N GLN A 633 18.71 -24.69 25.21
CA GLN A 633 17.50 -23.96 24.85
C GLN A 633 17.61 -22.51 25.28
N PHE A 634 17.86 -21.62 24.31
CA PHE A 634 18.06 -20.19 24.50
C PHE A 634 16.70 -19.49 24.64
N ARG A 635 16.45 -18.87 25.79
CA ARG A 635 15.13 -18.37 26.23
C ARG A 635 14.93 -16.88 25.97
N THR A 636 15.99 -16.07 26.11
CA THR A 636 15.97 -14.62 25.85
C THR A 636 16.53 -14.28 24.48
N LEU A 637 16.25 -13.06 23.99
CA LEU A 637 16.83 -12.58 22.73
C LEU A 637 18.33 -12.30 22.89
N GLU A 638 18.76 -11.83 24.07
CA GLU A 638 20.17 -11.68 24.44
C GLU A 638 20.95 -13.01 24.35
N GLU A 639 20.45 -14.09 24.95
CA GLU A 639 21.05 -15.44 24.83
C GLU A 639 21.18 -15.90 23.37
N VAL A 640 20.15 -15.62 22.55
CA VAL A 640 20.18 -15.95 21.11
C VAL A 640 21.20 -15.09 20.37
N ILE A 641 21.35 -13.81 20.68
CA ILE A 641 22.33 -12.93 20.02
C ILE A 641 23.76 -13.31 20.42
N GLU A 642 24.01 -13.70 21.67
CA GLU A 642 25.32 -14.19 22.11
C GLU A 642 25.72 -15.48 21.39
N TYR A 643 24.80 -16.44 21.26
CA TYR A 643 25.03 -17.71 20.56
C TYR A 643 25.10 -17.57 19.03
N VAL A 644 24.19 -16.80 18.44
CA VAL A 644 24.06 -16.66 16.98
C VAL A 644 25.01 -15.60 16.41
N ARG A 645 25.57 -14.70 17.23
CA ARG A 645 26.47 -13.61 16.80
C ARG A 645 26.00 -12.95 15.48
N PRO A 646 24.73 -12.50 15.39
CA PRO A 646 24.09 -12.17 14.13
C PRO A 646 24.72 -10.95 13.42
N SER A 647 24.55 -10.93 12.10
CA SER A 647 24.77 -9.73 11.27
C SER A 647 23.49 -8.91 11.06
N ALA A 648 22.34 -9.57 11.13
CA ALA A 648 21.02 -8.96 10.95
C ALA A 648 20.04 -9.38 12.05
N LEU A 649 19.27 -8.42 12.53
CA LEU A 649 18.17 -8.62 13.47
C LEU A 649 16.88 -8.03 12.90
N VAL A 650 15.87 -8.87 12.68
CA VAL A 650 14.59 -8.51 12.07
C VAL A 650 13.46 -8.70 13.08
N GLY A 651 12.64 -7.66 13.28
CA GLY A 651 11.56 -7.62 14.26
C GLY A 651 10.19 -7.63 13.59
N LEU A 652 9.40 -8.67 13.88
CA LEU A 652 8.05 -8.90 13.35
C LEU A 652 7.12 -9.40 14.48
N THR A 653 7.10 -8.66 15.60
CA THR A 653 6.48 -9.06 16.89
C THR A 653 5.19 -8.33 17.28
N ALA A 654 4.91 -7.16 16.70
CA ALA A 654 3.94 -6.18 17.21
C ALA A 654 4.11 -5.80 18.71
N THR A 655 5.35 -5.86 19.21
CA THR A 655 5.73 -5.64 20.62
C THR A 655 6.83 -4.58 20.73
N PHE A 656 6.46 -3.38 21.19
CA PHE A 656 7.38 -2.27 21.38
C PHE A 656 8.43 -2.55 22.48
N GLY A 657 9.67 -2.11 22.26
CA GLY A 657 10.74 -2.15 23.25
C GLY A 657 11.42 -3.51 23.43
N VAL A 658 11.09 -4.51 22.60
CA VAL A 658 11.75 -5.83 22.62
C VAL A 658 13.17 -5.79 22.05
N PHE A 659 13.51 -4.78 21.24
CA PHE A 659 14.90 -4.46 20.91
C PHE A 659 15.41 -3.45 21.92
N THR A 660 15.93 -3.96 23.03
CA THR A 660 16.53 -3.22 24.13
C THR A 660 17.92 -2.67 23.77
N GLU A 661 18.45 -1.75 24.56
CA GLU A 661 19.83 -1.26 24.40
C GLU A 661 20.87 -2.40 24.51
N SER A 662 20.64 -3.37 25.41
CA SER A 662 21.47 -4.59 25.52
C SER A 662 21.45 -5.41 24.22
N VAL A 663 20.26 -5.68 23.67
CA VAL A 663 20.06 -6.40 22.40
C VAL A 663 20.78 -5.70 21.24
N VAL A 664 20.59 -4.39 21.08
CA VAL A 664 21.14 -3.64 19.94
C VAL A 664 22.66 -3.47 20.06
N ARG A 665 23.20 -3.26 21.27
CA ARG A 665 24.65 -3.23 21.50
C ARG A 665 25.30 -4.62 21.33
N ALA A 666 24.62 -5.70 21.71
CA ALA A 666 25.11 -7.06 21.49
C ALA A 666 25.11 -7.46 20.01
N LEU A 667 24.13 -7.00 19.22
CA LEU A 667 24.15 -7.09 17.76
C LEU A 667 25.36 -6.34 17.17
N LYS A 668 25.58 -5.07 17.56
CA LYS A 668 26.75 -4.30 17.12
C LYS A 668 28.07 -5.00 17.47
N ALA A 669 28.25 -5.43 18.72
CA ALA A 669 29.46 -6.12 19.18
C ALA A 669 29.66 -7.51 18.53
N SER A 670 28.61 -8.10 17.97
CA SER A 670 28.72 -9.31 17.14
C SER A 670 29.28 -9.01 15.76
N VAL A 671 28.87 -7.89 15.15
CA VAL A 671 29.30 -7.45 13.82
C VAL A 671 30.69 -6.83 13.80
N ASP A 672 30.99 -5.94 14.76
CA ASP A 672 32.30 -5.29 14.89
C ASP A 672 33.42 -6.34 15.04
N ALA A 673 33.16 -7.42 15.77
CA ALA A 673 34.08 -8.53 15.98
C ALA A 673 34.35 -9.38 14.73
N GLY A 674 33.55 -9.23 13.67
CA GLY A 674 33.82 -9.82 12.36
C GLY A 674 34.85 -9.04 11.53
N GLY A 675 35.17 -7.80 11.92
CA GLY A 675 36.17 -6.95 11.26
C GLY A 675 35.72 -5.51 11.01
N ASN A 676 36.69 -4.66 10.72
CA ASN A 676 36.50 -3.22 10.53
C ASN A 676 35.53 -2.89 9.39
N ASN A 677 34.85 -1.74 9.49
CA ASN A 677 33.89 -1.18 8.53
C ASN A 677 32.62 -2.02 8.30
N ARG A 678 32.42 -3.12 9.04
CA ARG A 678 31.15 -3.86 9.06
C ARG A 678 30.06 -3.08 9.79
N ARG A 679 28.81 -3.25 9.39
CA ARG A 679 27.64 -2.50 9.90
C ARG A 679 26.46 -3.42 10.23
N PRO A 680 25.85 -3.32 11.42
CA PRO A 680 24.73 -4.18 11.80
C PRO A 680 23.44 -3.80 11.08
N ILE A 681 22.73 -4.80 10.57
CA ILE A 681 21.40 -4.63 9.93
C ILE A 681 20.33 -4.79 11.01
N LEU A 682 19.48 -3.79 11.20
CA LEU A 682 18.44 -3.78 12.24
C LEU A 682 17.10 -3.31 11.67
N PHE A 683 16.16 -4.24 11.52
CA PHE A 683 14.87 -4.00 10.87
C PHE A 683 13.69 -4.17 11.86
N PRO A 684 13.29 -3.13 12.62
CA PRO A 684 12.06 -3.14 13.43
C PRO A 684 10.83 -2.86 12.54
N LEU A 685 10.24 -3.93 11.98
CA LEU A 685 9.23 -3.83 10.92
C LEU A 685 7.79 -3.74 11.45
N SER A 686 7.57 -3.88 12.75
CA SER A 686 6.22 -3.87 13.33
C SER A 686 5.50 -2.53 13.19
N ASN A 687 4.19 -2.62 12.95
CA ASN A 687 3.29 -1.48 12.72
C ASN A 687 2.10 -1.51 13.69
N PRO A 688 1.50 -0.35 14.04
CA PRO A 688 1.98 1.01 13.78
C PRO A 688 3.21 1.38 14.64
N LEU A 689 3.65 2.64 14.61
CA LEU A 689 4.82 3.17 15.34
C LEU A 689 4.87 2.75 16.83
N THR A 690 3.73 2.72 17.51
CA THR A 690 3.59 2.29 18.93
C THR A 690 3.83 0.79 19.15
N LYS A 691 4.15 0.03 18.10
CA LYS A 691 4.45 -1.40 18.10
C LYS A 691 5.83 -1.75 17.52
N ALA A 692 6.57 -0.78 16.99
CA ALA A 692 7.91 -0.99 16.44
C ALA A 692 8.89 -1.44 17.54
N GLU A 693 9.76 -2.41 17.24
CA GLU A 693 10.59 -3.08 18.25
C GLU A 693 11.58 -2.14 18.97
N CYS A 694 12.06 -1.09 18.29
CA CYS A 694 12.77 0.09 18.84
C CYS A 694 12.54 1.33 17.95
N THR A 695 12.94 2.51 18.41
CA THR A 695 12.91 3.73 17.57
C THR A 695 14.16 3.87 16.68
N PHE A 696 14.10 4.78 15.70
CA PHE A 696 15.25 5.10 14.85
C PHE A 696 16.37 5.81 15.64
N GLU A 697 16.00 6.76 16.50
CA GLU A 697 16.94 7.51 17.34
C GLU A 697 17.69 6.57 18.29
N GLN A 698 16.96 5.63 18.91
CA GLN A 698 17.52 4.54 19.72
C GLN A 698 18.50 3.69 18.93
N ALA A 699 18.10 3.20 17.74
CA ALA A 699 18.98 2.39 16.89
C ALA A 699 20.28 3.12 16.49
N VAL A 700 20.19 4.42 16.18
CA VAL A 700 21.37 5.25 15.86
C VAL A 700 22.26 5.46 17.10
N GLN A 701 21.68 5.78 18.25
CA GLN A 701 22.42 6.01 19.50
C GLN A 701 23.10 4.74 20.04
N TRP A 702 22.41 3.60 20.01
CA TRP A 702 22.93 2.33 20.54
C TRP A 702 23.94 1.64 19.61
N THR A 703 24.07 2.11 18.38
CA THR A 703 25.07 1.61 17.41
C THR A 703 26.13 2.64 17.02
N ASP A 704 26.18 3.78 17.70
CA ASP A 704 27.13 4.87 17.43
C ASP A 704 27.07 5.35 15.96
N GLY A 705 25.87 5.35 15.37
CA GLY A 705 25.63 5.70 13.96
C GLY A 705 25.91 4.60 12.94
N THR A 706 26.40 3.42 13.35
CA THR A 706 26.82 2.37 12.41
C THR A 706 25.68 1.53 11.81
N VAL A 707 24.48 1.53 12.42
CA VAL A 707 23.33 0.71 11.97
C VAL A 707 22.92 0.95 10.51
N ILE A 708 22.45 -0.12 9.85
CA ILE A 708 21.63 -0.06 8.65
C ILE A 708 20.19 -0.35 9.09
N PHE A 709 19.40 0.70 9.21
CA PHE A 709 18.07 0.67 9.82
C PHE A 709 16.97 0.72 8.75
N ALA A 710 15.92 -0.08 8.90
CA ALA A 710 14.66 0.10 8.18
C ALA A 710 13.44 -0.35 8.99
N SER A 711 12.37 0.44 8.99
CA SER A 711 11.15 0.18 9.78
C SER A 711 9.89 0.07 8.93
N GLY A 712 8.84 -0.53 9.48
CA GLY A 712 7.53 -0.58 8.80
C GLY A 712 6.82 0.79 8.80
N SER A 713 6.91 1.50 9.93
CA SER A 713 6.36 2.85 10.13
C SER A 713 7.40 3.94 9.85
N PRO A 714 6.98 5.16 9.46
CA PRO A 714 7.90 6.27 9.19
C PRO A 714 8.48 6.86 10.49
N PHE A 715 9.75 7.28 10.43
CA PHE A 715 10.43 8.06 11.47
C PHE A 715 10.93 9.40 10.90
N ALA A 716 11.27 10.34 11.78
CA ALA A 716 11.93 11.59 11.39
C ALA A 716 13.45 11.37 11.17
N PRO A 717 14.12 12.20 10.35
CA PRO A 717 15.59 12.27 10.32
C PRO A 717 16.15 12.68 11.69
N PHE A 718 17.23 12.03 12.12
CA PHE A 718 17.80 12.21 13.46
C PHE A 718 19.18 12.89 13.36
N ALA A 719 19.34 14.05 14.02
CA ALA A 719 20.55 14.85 13.96
C ALA A 719 21.36 14.76 15.26
N VAL A 720 22.64 14.37 15.14
CA VAL A 720 23.60 14.24 16.25
C VAL A 720 24.69 15.28 16.10
N LYS A 721 25.06 15.97 17.19
CA LYS A 721 26.24 16.86 17.21
C LYS A 721 27.51 16.04 17.45
N ALA A 722 28.46 16.13 16.52
CA ALA A 722 29.79 15.56 16.59
C ALA A 722 30.82 16.71 16.59
N GLY A 723 31.13 17.23 17.78
CA GLY A 723 31.86 18.49 17.92
C GLY A 723 31.08 19.66 17.29
N ASP A 724 31.76 20.45 16.47
CA ASP A 724 31.17 21.60 15.76
C ASP A 724 30.29 21.20 14.54
N GLN A 725 30.27 19.92 14.16
CA GLN A 725 29.50 19.43 13.02
C GLN A 725 28.21 18.72 13.47
N ALA A 726 27.16 18.82 12.65
CA ALA A 726 25.91 18.09 12.82
C ALA A 726 25.78 16.99 11.77
N ILE A 727 25.72 15.73 12.20
CA ILE A 727 25.52 14.57 11.34
C ILE A 727 24.03 14.22 11.38
N THR A 728 23.37 14.19 10.22
CA THR A 728 21.95 13.83 10.10
C THR A 728 21.82 12.44 9.50
N TYR A 729 21.27 11.51 10.28
CA TYR A 729 20.92 10.16 9.87
C TYR A 729 19.49 10.13 9.30
N TRP A 730 19.27 9.32 8.27
CA TRP A 730 18.00 9.23 7.55
C TRP A 730 17.40 7.83 7.71
N PRO A 731 16.14 7.70 8.19
CA PRO A 731 15.50 6.41 8.34
C PRO A 731 15.03 5.86 6.98
N ASN A 732 15.12 4.55 6.81
CA ASN A 732 14.48 3.84 5.69
C ASN A 732 13.11 3.30 6.14
N GLN A 733 12.13 3.28 5.24
CA GLN A 733 10.83 2.67 5.51
C GLN A 733 10.57 1.49 4.55
N GLY A 734 10.57 0.27 5.09
CA GLY A 734 10.22 -0.95 4.36
C GLY A 734 8.71 -1.14 4.30
N ASN A 735 8.04 -0.40 3.42
CA ASN A 735 6.59 -0.47 3.22
C ASN A 735 6.26 -0.96 1.80
N ASN A 736 5.33 -1.91 1.69
CA ASN A 736 4.92 -2.60 0.47
C ASN A 736 4.55 -1.67 -0.70
N VAL A 737 4.25 -0.38 -0.46
CA VAL A 737 4.01 0.64 -1.50
C VAL A 737 5.16 0.79 -2.51
N TYR A 738 6.38 0.38 -2.17
CA TYR A 738 7.49 0.31 -3.12
C TYR A 738 7.46 -0.92 -4.06
N VAL A 739 6.57 -1.89 -3.81
CA VAL A 739 6.48 -3.15 -4.55
C VAL A 739 5.12 -3.32 -5.22
N PHE A 740 4.01 -3.32 -4.45
CA PHE A 740 2.70 -3.69 -5.00
C PHE A 740 2.28 -2.86 -6.22
N PRO A 741 2.49 -1.52 -6.27
CA PRO A 741 2.08 -0.72 -7.43
C PRO A 741 2.79 -1.16 -8.71
N GLY A 742 4.12 -1.35 -8.64
CA GLY A 742 4.93 -1.82 -9.76
C GLY A 742 4.66 -3.27 -10.14
N LEU A 743 4.43 -4.16 -9.16
CA LEU A 743 4.09 -5.56 -9.39
C LEU A 743 2.76 -5.72 -10.13
N GLY A 744 1.71 -5.02 -9.68
CA GLY A 744 0.41 -5.02 -10.35
C GLY A 744 0.46 -4.39 -11.74
N LEU A 745 1.09 -3.21 -11.88
CA LEU A 745 1.25 -2.55 -13.18
C LEU A 745 2.02 -3.43 -14.17
N GLY A 746 3.13 -4.03 -13.74
CA GLY A 746 3.95 -4.91 -14.58
C GLY A 746 3.19 -6.17 -15.02
N ALA A 747 2.40 -6.76 -14.12
CA ALA A 747 1.57 -7.93 -14.44
C ALA A 747 0.42 -7.59 -15.42
N ILE A 748 -0.21 -6.43 -15.28
CA ILE A 748 -1.26 -5.95 -16.20
C ILE A 748 -0.67 -5.64 -17.58
N LEU A 749 0.41 -4.86 -17.64
CA LEU A 749 1.03 -4.47 -18.90
C LEU A 749 1.67 -5.66 -19.64
N ALA A 750 2.17 -6.67 -18.92
CA ALA A 750 2.60 -7.94 -19.51
C ALA A 750 1.44 -8.86 -19.94
N LYS A 751 0.18 -8.51 -19.62
CA LYS A 751 -0.98 -9.41 -19.71
C LYS A 751 -0.68 -10.78 -19.09
N ALA A 752 -0.21 -10.79 -17.83
CA ALA A 752 0.24 -12.02 -17.21
C ALA A 752 -0.93 -12.96 -16.87
N THR A 753 -0.82 -14.25 -17.20
CA THR A 753 -1.83 -15.27 -16.87
C THR A 753 -1.93 -15.56 -15.37
N ARG A 754 -0.84 -15.34 -14.63
CA ARG A 754 -0.72 -15.49 -13.17
C ARG A 754 0.46 -14.67 -12.64
N ILE A 755 0.51 -14.44 -11.33
CA ILE A 755 1.73 -13.96 -10.66
C ILE A 755 2.60 -15.16 -10.27
N THR A 756 3.89 -15.16 -10.63
CA THR A 756 4.85 -16.19 -10.22
C THR A 756 5.79 -15.70 -9.12
N ASP A 757 6.46 -16.61 -8.42
CA ASP A 757 7.46 -16.22 -7.40
C ASP A 757 8.66 -15.51 -8.05
N GLU A 758 9.00 -15.84 -9.31
CA GLU A 758 10.00 -15.10 -10.10
C GLU A 758 9.60 -13.63 -10.32
N MET A 759 8.33 -13.33 -10.57
CA MET A 759 7.85 -11.93 -10.66
C MET A 759 7.97 -11.21 -9.30
N VAL A 760 7.64 -11.89 -8.20
CA VAL A 760 7.73 -11.32 -6.84
C VAL A 760 9.20 -11.08 -6.45
N TYR A 761 10.08 -12.08 -6.61
CA TYR A 761 11.52 -11.93 -6.38
C TYR A 761 12.14 -10.84 -7.28
N THR A 762 11.75 -10.80 -8.56
CA THR A 762 12.24 -9.77 -9.49
C THR A 762 11.79 -8.37 -9.05
N SER A 763 10.57 -8.21 -8.53
CA SER A 763 10.10 -6.91 -8.00
C SER A 763 10.94 -6.43 -6.80
N ALA A 764 11.38 -7.35 -5.94
CA ALA A 764 12.27 -7.06 -4.82
C ALA A 764 13.68 -6.67 -5.26
N ALA A 765 14.25 -7.42 -6.22
CA ALA A 765 15.57 -7.14 -6.78
C ALA A 765 15.60 -5.79 -7.52
N ALA A 766 14.61 -5.54 -8.38
CA ALA A 766 14.47 -4.29 -9.11
C ALA A 766 14.34 -3.09 -8.16
N LEU A 767 13.58 -3.23 -7.06
CA LEU A 767 13.46 -2.17 -6.05
C LEU A 767 14.83 -1.78 -5.47
N ALA A 768 15.67 -2.75 -5.11
CA ALA A 768 17.02 -2.48 -4.58
C ALA A 768 17.91 -1.71 -5.57
N GLU A 769 17.68 -1.86 -6.87
CA GLU A 769 18.41 -1.20 -7.96
C GLU A 769 17.84 0.19 -8.34
N THR A 770 16.71 0.61 -7.76
CA THR A 770 16.10 1.94 -8.03
C THR A 770 16.79 3.12 -7.32
N LEU A 771 17.78 2.87 -6.46
CA LEU A 771 18.48 3.88 -5.68
C LEU A 771 19.35 4.80 -6.56
N ASN A 772 19.20 6.12 -6.41
CA ASN A 772 20.09 7.09 -7.06
C ASN A 772 21.32 7.41 -6.19
N ALA A 773 22.35 8.01 -6.79
CA ALA A 773 23.63 8.28 -6.12
C ALA A 773 23.51 9.10 -4.82
N GLN A 774 22.55 10.03 -4.70
CA GLN A 774 22.32 10.80 -3.47
C GLN A 774 21.63 9.98 -2.38
N GLU A 775 20.82 8.99 -2.75
CA GLU A 775 20.15 8.06 -1.84
C GLU A 775 21.18 7.06 -1.27
N ILE A 776 22.03 6.52 -2.15
CA ILE A 776 23.17 5.67 -1.77
C ILE A 776 24.15 6.43 -0.85
N GLN A 777 24.49 7.69 -1.18
CA GLN A 777 25.39 8.52 -0.34
C GLN A 777 24.81 8.80 1.06
N LYS A 778 23.49 8.83 1.22
CA LYS A 778 22.80 8.96 2.52
C LYS A 778 22.69 7.64 3.28
N GLY A 779 23.15 6.52 2.71
CA GLY A 779 23.03 5.19 3.29
C GLY A 779 21.60 4.62 3.24
N LEU A 780 20.79 5.06 2.27
CA LEU A 780 19.44 4.52 2.08
C LEU A 780 19.46 3.17 1.37
N ILE A 781 18.47 2.32 1.68
CA ILE A 781 18.22 1.01 1.06
C ILE A 781 16.88 0.94 0.32
N TYR A 782 16.08 2.01 0.37
CA TYR A 782 14.92 2.25 -0.49
C TYR A 782 15.05 3.65 -1.12
N PRO A 783 14.48 3.88 -2.32
CA PRO A 783 14.40 5.22 -2.90
C PRO A 783 13.59 6.15 -1.99
N ASN A 784 13.72 7.46 -2.19
CA ASN A 784 12.87 8.44 -1.53
C ASN A 784 11.41 8.26 -1.97
N ILE A 785 10.45 8.52 -1.08
CA ILE A 785 9.03 8.39 -1.41
C ILE A 785 8.58 9.35 -2.53
N ASP A 786 9.24 10.50 -2.68
CA ASP A 786 9.03 11.42 -3.80
C ASP A 786 9.31 10.76 -5.17
N ARG A 787 10.13 9.69 -5.19
CA ARG A 787 10.50 8.88 -6.37
C ARG A 787 9.71 7.58 -6.50
N VAL A 788 8.70 7.33 -5.67
CA VAL A 788 7.93 6.06 -5.69
C VAL A 788 7.31 5.76 -7.07
N ARG A 789 6.99 6.79 -7.85
CA ARG A 789 6.46 6.67 -9.22
C ARG A 789 7.50 6.23 -10.25
N ASP A 790 8.70 6.79 -10.22
CA ASP A 790 9.80 6.30 -11.08
C ASP A 790 10.26 4.89 -10.65
N ALA A 791 10.30 4.62 -9.34
CA ALA A 791 10.64 3.30 -8.83
C ALA A 791 9.63 2.23 -9.29
N SER A 792 8.32 2.53 -9.22
CA SER A 792 7.27 1.61 -9.67
C SER A 792 7.32 1.33 -11.18
N VAL A 793 7.77 2.29 -12.01
CA VAL A 793 8.00 2.07 -13.46
C VAL A 793 9.17 1.10 -13.71
N ILE A 794 10.24 1.18 -12.92
CA ILE A 794 11.37 0.24 -13.00
C ILE A 794 10.94 -1.16 -12.53
N VAL A 795 10.26 -1.25 -11.37
CA VAL A 795 9.71 -2.51 -10.86
C VAL A 795 8.76 -3.15 -11.87
N ALA A 796 7.85 -2.38 -12.46
CA ALA A 796 6.94 -2.86 -13.50
C ALA A 796 7.68 -3.40 -14.73
N ARG A 797 8.74 -2.73 -15.19
CA ARG A 797 9.58 -3.19 -16.31
C ARG A 797 10.23 -4.54 -16.04
N GLU A 798 10.85 -4.72 -14.87
CA GLU A 798 11.50 -5.99 -14.55
C GLU A 798 10.48 -7.10 -14.28
N VAL A 799 9.32 -6.79 -13.70
CA VAL A 799 8.18 -7.71 -13.57
C VAL A 799 7.63 -8.13 -14.94
N MET A 800 7.55 -7.21 -15.91
CA MET A 800 7.18 -7.54 -17.29
C MET A 800 8.18 -8.52 -17.92
N LYS A 801 9.49 -8.25 -17.82
CA LYS A 801 10.53 -9.17 -18.30
C LYS A 801 10.44 -10.54 -17.61
N ALA A 802 10.20 -10.58 -16.30
CA ALA A 802 9.97 -11.82 -15.56
C ALA A 802 8.76 -12.61 -16.09
N ALA A 803 7.66 -11.93 -16.40
CA ALA A 803 6.47 -12.56 -16.97
C ALA A 803 6.73 -13.21 -18.36
N ARG A 804 7.62 -12.63 -19.19
CA ARG A 804 8.09 -13.27 -20.44
C ARG A 804 8.97 -14.48 -20.13
N ARG A 805 9.99 -14.35 -19.26
CA ARG A 805 10.91 -15.45 -18.88
C ARG A 805 10.17 -16.70 -18.38
N GLU A 806 9.11 -16.49 -17.61
CA GLU A 806 8.27 -17.54 -17.00
C GLU A 806 7.21 -18.13 -17.96
N GLY A 807 7.12 -17.63 -19.19
CA GLY A 807 6.10 -18.04 -20.15
C GLY A 807 4.67 -17.72 -19.70
N VAL A 808 4.47 -16.62 -18.96
CA VAL A 808 3.16 -16.20 -18.46
C VAL A 808 2.61 -14.92 -19.08
N SER A 809 3.39 -14.18 -19.86
CA SER A 809 2.95 -13.00 -20.60
C SER A 809 2.16 -13.36 -21.86
N GLU A 810 1.04 -12.68 -22.10
CA GLU A 810 0.23 -12.76 -23.34
C GLU A 810 0.54 -11.61 -24.33
N LEU A 811 1.76 -11.02 -24.28
CA LEU A 811 2.23 -10.05 -25.27
C LEU A 811 2.88 -10.75 -26.49
N PRO A 812 2.75 -10.21 -27.72
CA PRO A 812 3.38 -10.78 -28.91
C PRO A 812 4.92 -10.77 -28.85
N GLU A 813 5.56 -11.82 -29.35
CA GLU A 813 7.03 -11.92 -29.35
C GLU A 813 7.72 -10.86 -30.22
N GLU A 814 7.07 -10.42 -31.30
CA GLU A 814 7.50 -9.29 -32.15
C GLU A 814 7.74 -8.01 -31.32
N GLN A 815 6.88 -7.76 -30.33
CA GLN A 815 6.97 -6.59 -29.44
C GLN A 815 8.13 -6.71 -28.43
N TRP A 816 8.48 -7.94 -28.04
CA TRP A 816 9.64 -8.18 -27.18
C TRP A 816 10.96 -8.03 -27.94
N ILE A 817 11.00 -8.43 -29.22
CA ILE A 817 12.18 -8.26 -30.09
C ILE A 817 12.53 -6.77 -30.26
N GLU A 818 11.52 -5.90 -30.45
CA GLU A 818 11.72 -4.43 -30.46
C GLU A 818 12.39 -3.95 -29.16
N TRP A 819 11.95 -4.42 -28.00
CA TRP A 819 12.52 -4.04 -26.71
C TRP A 819 13.87 -4.67 -26.41
N GLU A 820 14.27 -5.73 -27.10
CA GLU A 820 15.63 -6.29 -27.02
C GLU A 820 16.62 -5.55 -27.93
N GLU A 821 16.18 -5.06 -29.10
CA GLU A 821 17.00 -4.21 -29.97
C GLU A 821 17.24 -2.82 -29.36
N TRP A 822 16.18 -2.16 -28.88
CA TRP A 822 16.22 -0.78 -28.35
C TRP A 822 16.42 -0.72 -26.83
N GLY A 823 16.45 -1.89 -26.17
CA GLY A 823 16.68 -2.06 -24.75
C GLY A 823 15.62 -1.43 -23.84
N ASP A 824 15.97 -1.33 -22.56
CA ASP A 824 15.10 -0.85 -21.49
C ASP A 824 14.49 0.54 -21.72
N VAL A 825 15.07 1.37 -22.60
CA VAL A 825 14.54 2.69 -22.96
C VAL A 825 13.19 2.55 -23.68
N ALA A 826 13.07 1.62 -24.63
CA ALA A 826 11.83 1.43 -25.39
C ALA A 826 10.72 0.85 -24.50
N LEU A 827 11.03 -0.15 -23.66
CA LEU A 827 10.06 -0.72 -22.72
C LEU A 827 9.66 0.28 -21.61
N THR A 828 10.62 1.04 -21.05
CA THR A 828 10.28 2.13 -20.11
C THR A 828 9.42 3.19 -20.79
N LYS A 829 9.63 3.51 -22.08
CA LYS A 829 8.75 4.42 -22.83
C LYS A 829 7.35 3.81 -22.99
N PHE A 830 7.23 2.55 -23.43
CA PHE A 830 5.94 1.85 -23.57
C PHE A 830 5.09 1.90 -22.28
N ILE A 831 5.75 1.75 -21.11
CA ILE A 831 5.12 1.89 -19.79
C ILE A 831 4.74 3.35 -19.53
N LYS A 832 5.66 4.31 -19.70
CA LYS A 832 5.39 5.75 -19.47
C LYS A 832 4.35 6.36 -20.42
N ASP A 833 4.12 5.76 -21.58
CA ASP A 833 3.04 6.09 -22.52
C ASP A 833 1.66 5.55 -22.08
N ARG A 834 1.60 4.63 -21.11
CA ARG A 834 0.38 3.91 -20.69
C ARG A 834 -0.04 4.12 -19.24
N ILE A 835 0.87 4.60 -18.39
CA ILE A 835 0.49 5.03 -17.05
C ILE A 835 -0.39 6.28 -17.13
N TYR A 836 -1.46 6.28 -16.34
CA TYR A 836 -2.35 7.41 -16.15
C TYR A 836 -1.60 8.66 -15.69
N ASP A 837 -2.01 9.81 -16.20
CA ASP A 837 -1.43 11.12 -15.94
C ASP A 837 -2.56 12.14 -15.83
N PRO A 838 -2.86 12.71 -14.64
CA PRO A 838 -4.02 13.58 -14.42
C PRO A 838 -3.93 14.96 -15.09
N LEU A 839 -3.02 15.14 -16.05
CA LEU A 839 -2.92 16.30 -16.94
C LEU A 839 -3.19 15.96 -18.43
N LYS A 840 -3.56 14.71 -18.76
CA LYS A 840 -3.78 14.25 -20.16
C LYS A 840 -5.20 13.75 -20.40
#